data_AF-A0A524QXB7-F1
#
_entry.id   AF-A0A524QXB7-F1
#
_cell.length_a   1.000
_cell.length_b   1.000
_cell.length_c   1.000
_cell.angle_alpha   90.00
_cell.angle_beta   90.00
_cell.angle_gamma   90.00
#
_symmetry.space_group_name_H-M   'P 1'
#
loop_
_entity.id
_entity.type
_entity.pdbx_description
1 polymer ?
#
loop_
_entity_poly.entity_id
_entity_poly.type
_entity_poly.pdbx_seq_one_letter_code
_entity_poly.pdbx_strand_id
1 'polypeptide(L)'
;PDPGTPWSVNGIVSRAMVTTGGLTGLLIDNNTIHHLRQPAYFSGPTTGVVSNNAVSGTRGWVNEGANLTFTGNTWPLPVNQGCDIALLALLGANGPIWYPDPIALSTANNNAFLSIQFVPLDEGRAISNIAPPTTIDAGVAATLANGTLNLTGGTYTSGTQVVISKDLTIIGNVAKTATIITPSSATGTADNDAAGWFLVNTGVEFNLSGVTMNGAGFAIRTGILTHGTGTITDCDFKYIALDGPTYGGRGIEVWDGDVTISNSTFTNIGRIGVFVRGAAGHATITGNTFTGKGVGDWLDYGVELGRGGQGHVIGNTFTACRGVASTDASTSAGALVTTYWAAGTTGDFQGNTFTNSTDGIHIGYDGFDASVVTVTNNNMFDGNDYGIRTSAATGIALSVDGNDFRNSAFVGLENNGGPVYVTSNDFCCGNTVNASANGAASYYSDNYWSDWSGIGGYPVPGTNPQNDWAPRGDLGLDMTPDVVDYNVAGSFGLMVKIEECVIDLNAADIWIEYPAELSVSAVAGLDGNFTVYHNETTNPLNTRDTVKVQLGVMTGTTSGPDELFEVTFNGAASCIPLGSDIRMIYRDLRDNSGLPNSILAPLASPTTFTSDPPTIVVNSPAGLLPTGGFYNVRPVLNLTAHYSCDLNMVRYDIDGANTWAYVAAPDLAGTTYNNATWSMTPADWSALSDGLHYIRFVVNADDGRYNLDYATYQWYFTKDVTLPDAPTALAATPGNNKVHLSWTNPPVGPLTFDHAVVMRTDWCLFGHAYPLYALSLAPFDVEGPYPLVVGMGDQVYSGPDASKVDDLDLSNTTRDIYHYVVFAVDEAGNVSPASAGARSTSYWLGDMKPTYDGYVKVEDLGAFASTYGLMTGNTGFNAEVDFAPTLPVGVAKGIPTPDGAINFEELSIFAINFDAVLPTGKPRPTLPGFAIQNETRLRLAERMTTTTFDVDLYLDNRDDMAKALLGEITYDPTMLEYVSTVAGQDLMASQLPVFFKALTSPNQISVSAAVLRNGISIQGSALIATLSFRVLGPGKTTVQLTKADIRDNDNRSLVSENMQLPEAEAVADVPATYEIEQNRPNPFNPETVIKYALPNATQVSIRIYNIVGQLVNTLVDDYQPAGQHQVVWNGTNENGERVASGIYLYRFVTPDHQQTLKMTLLK
;
A
#
# COMPACT_ATOMS: atom_id res chain seq x y z
N PRO A 1 52.75 7.97 24.85
CA PRO A 1 52.98 7.85 26.31
C PRO A 1 52.82 6.39 26.73
N ASP A 2 53.56 5.94 27.76
CA ASP A 2 53.39 4.60 28.32
C ASP A 2 51.97 4.40 28.89
N PRO A 3 51.44 3.15 28.87
CA PRO A 3 50.17 2.82 29.49
C PRO A 3 50.17 3.27 30.96
N GLY A 4 49.30 4.22 31.31
CA GLY A 4 49.17 4.75 32.68
C GLY A 4 49.62 6.19 32.91
N THR A 5 50.14 6.90 31.89
CA THR A 5 50.37 8.36 31.99
C THR A 5 49.13 9.17 31.53
N PRO A 6 48.75 10.25 32.23
CA PRO A 6 47.67 11.12 31.78
C PRO A 6 47.93 11.67 30.38
N TRP A 7 46.97 11.52 29.48
CA TRP A 7 47.08 11.93 28.07
C TRP A 7 47.25 13.44 27.84
N SER A 8 47.27 14.24 28.90
CA SER A 8 47.80 15.60 28.93
C SER A 8 48.49 15.86 30.26
N VAL A 9 49.67 16.47 30.19
CA VAL A 9 50.32 17.10 31.34
C VAL A 9 50.18 18.61 31.12
N ASN A 10 49.54 19.33 32.04
CA ASN A 10 49.35 20.79 31.96
C ASN A 10 48.70 21.31 30.66
N GLY A 11 47.74 20.58 30.09
CA GLY A 11 47.05 20.97 28.86
C GLY A 11 47.85 20.78 27.57
N ILE A 12 49.06 20.23 27.63
CA ILE A 12 49.88 19.92 26.45
C ILE A 12 49.44 18.57 25.88
N VAL A 13 49.06 18.56 24.60
CA VAL A 13 48.59 17.38 23.86
C VAL A 13 49.72 16.86 22.96
N SER A 14 50.01 15.55 23.01
CA SER A 14 51.02 14.93 22.14
C SER A 14 50.50 14.78 20.70
N ARG A 15 51.23 15.38 19.75
CA ARG A 15 50.93 15.36 18.30
C ARG A 15 52.19 15.16 17.47
N ALA A 16 52.08 14.48 16.32
CA ALA A 16 53.17 14.41 15.35
C ALA A 16 53.17 15.65 14.45
N MET A 17 51.98 16.15 14.09
CA MET A 17 51.84 17.26 13.14
C MET A 17 50.78 18.26 13.60
N VAL A 18 51.03 19.54 13.38
CA VAL A 18 50.06 20.62 13.59
C VAL A 18 50.19 21.58 12.42
N THR A 19 49.12 21.78 11.66
CA THR A 19 49.11 22.80 10.60
C THR A 19 48.64 24.12 11.20
N THR A 20 49.32 25.21 10.85
CA THR A 20 48.94 26.58 11.23
C THR A 20 49.09 27.49 10.01
N GLY A 21 48.16 28.42 9.80
CA GLY A 21 48.27 29.45 8.77
C GLY A 21 47.86 29.07 7.33
N GLY A 22 47.13 27.97 7.12
CA GLY A 22 46.50 27.70 5.81
C GLY A 22 47.42 27.12 4.74
N LEU A 23 48.07 25.98 5.02
CA LEU A 23 48.94 25.31 4.06
C LEU A 23 48.15 24.81 2.85
N THR A 24 48.70 24.92 1.64
CA THR A 24 48.07 24.41 0.41
C THR A 24 48.87 23.24 -0.17
N GLY A 25 48.18 22.15 -0.55
CA GLY A 25 48.81 20.99 -1.19
C GLY A 25 49.58 20.07 -0.23
N LEU A 26 49.17 19.97 1.03
CA LEU A 26 49.74 19.04 2.00
C LEU A 26 49.56 17.59 1.53
N LEU A 27 50.59 16.75 1.61
CA LEU A 27 50.51 15.31 1.34
C LEU A 27 51.05 14.53 2.53
N ILE A 28 50.21 13.66 3.10
CA ILE A 28 50.58 12.73 4.17
C ILE A 28 50.22 11.32 3.70
N ASP A 29 51.21 10.58 3.19
CA ASP A 29 50.98 9.29 2.54
C ASP A 29 51.89 8.18 3.11
N ASN A 30 51.36 6.96 3.28
CA ASN A 30 52.10 5.73 3.63
C ASN A 30 52.90 5.77 4.94
N ASN A 31 52.36 6.38 6.01
CA ASN A 31 53.01 6.44 7.33
C ASN A 31 52.39 5.46 8.34
N THR A 32 53.16 5.04 9.34
CA THR A 32 52.66 4.34 10.54
C THR A 32 52.76 5.26 11.76
N ILE A 33 51.64 5.55 12.41
CA ILE A 33 51.57 6.49 13.54
C ILE A 33 50.87 5.82 14.72
N HIS A 34 51.55 5.74 15.88
CA HIS A 34 50.95 5.09 17.05
C HIS A 34 51.33 5.75 18.37
N HIS A 35 50.52 5.53 19.41
CA HIS A 35 50.79 5.98 20.80
C HIS A 35 50.91 7.50 20.98
N LEU A 36 50.22 8.30 20.15
CA LEU A 36 50.05 9.75 20.31
C LEU A 36 48.63 10.05 20.77
N ARG A 37 48.39 11.17 21.47
CA ARG A 37 47.01 11.55 21.79
C ARG A 37 46.26 11.97 20.52
N GLN A 38 46.84 12.80 19.68
CA GLN A 38 46.26 13.24 18.41
C GLN A 38 47.35 13.17 17.32
N PRO A 39 47.32 12.21 16.37
CA PRO A 39 48.32 12.06 15.31
C PRO A 39 48.65 13.38 14.61
N ALA A 40 47.62 14.10 14.16
CA ALA A 40 47.76 15.48 13.75
C ALA A 40 46.55 16.33 14.10
N TYR A 41 46.77 17.64 14.01
CA TYR A 41 45.75 18.67 14.08
C TYR A 41 45.83 19.56 12.84
N PHE A 42 44.75 19.55 12.05
CA PHE A 42 44.62 20.35 10.85
C PHE A 42 43.73 21.55 11.11
N SER A 43 44.28 22.76 11.06
CA SER A 43 43.48 23.99 11.18
C SER A 43 42.99 24.46 9.80
N GLY A 44 41.78 25.03 9.73
CA GLY A 44 41.32 25.79 8.56
C GLY A 44 42.22 27.01 8.32
N PRO A 45 42.62 27.37 7.08
CA PRO A 45 42.19 26.92 5.74
C PRO A 45 43.16 25.95 5.02
N THR A 46 43.66 24.91 5.71
CA THR A 46 44.61 23.96 5.10
C THR A 46 43.97 23.12 3.96
N THR A 47 44.69 22.85 2.86
CA THR A 47 44.27 21.96 1.75
C THR A 47 45.31 20.87 1.42
N GLY A 48 44.88 19.71 0.92
CA GLY A 48 45.78 18.56 0.69
C GLY A 48 45.14 17.17 0.74
N VAL A 49 45.96 16.12 0.81
CA VAL A 49 45.59 14.69 0.81
C VAL A 49 46.27 13.95 1.97
N VAL A 50 45.51 13.12 2.67
CA VAL A 50 45.97 12.20 3.73
C VAL A 50 45.61 10.78 3.33
N SER A 51 46.59 9.98 2.91
CA SER A 51 46.31 8.66 2.34
C SER A 51 47.16 7.51 2.84
N ASN A 52 46.60 6.29 2.83
CA ASN A 52 47.34 5.04 3.06
C ASN A 52 48.15 4.97 4.37
N ASN A 53 47.78 5.72 5.41
CA ASN A 53 48.47 5.70 6.69
C ASN A 53 47.87 4.63 7.62
N ALA A 54 48.69 4.02 8.48
CA ALA A 54 48.25 3.08 9.51
C ALA A 54 48.34 3.74 10.90
N VAL A 55 47.20 3.91 11.58
CA VAL A 55 47.12 4.71 12.82
C VAL A 55 46.47 3.95 13.96
N SER A 56 47.18 3.78 15.08
CA SER A 56 46.72 2.94 16.20
C SER A 56 47.10 3.47 17.59
N GLY A 57 46.32 3.13 18.61
CA GLY A 57 46.59 3.53 20.00
C GLY A 57 46.59 5.05 20.21
N THR A 58 45.76 5.78 19.46
CA THR A 58 45.61 7.25 19.53
C THR A 58 44.17 7.67 19.85
N ARG A 59 43.82 8.96 19.84
CA ARG A 59 42.41 9.43 19.83
C ARG A 59 41.95 9.93 18.46
N GLY A 60 42.70 9.62 17.41
CA GLY A 60 42.35 9.97 16.02
C GLY A 60 42.89 11.31 15.55
N TRP A 61 42.93 11.46 14.23
CA TRP A 61 43.29 12.71 13.56
C TRP A 61 42.27 13.80 13.89
N VAL A 62 42.71 15.05 13.96
CA VAL A 62 41.80 16.17 14.19
C VAL A 62 41.78 17.06 12.97
N ASN A 63 40.61 17.18 12.33
CA ASN A 63 40.35 18.14 11.28
C ASN A 63 39.41 19.23 11.81
N GLU A 64 39.96 20.43 12.03
CA GLU A 64 39.24 21.63 12.46
C GLU A 64 39.01 22.54 11.24
N GLY A 65 38.13 22.11 10.33
CA GLY A 65 37.72 22.90 9.17
C GLY A 65 38.75 23.02 8.02
N ALA A 66 39.73 22.10 7.92
CA ALA A 66 40.61 22.00 6.77
C ALA A 66 39.96 21.20 5.61
N ASN A 67 40.24 21.62 4.37
CA ASN A 67 39.77 20.96 3.15
C ASN A 67 40.76 19.88 2.69
N LEU A 68 40.73 18.73 3.36
CA LEU A 68 41.63 17.60 3.13
C LEU A 68 40.87 16.38 2.57
N THR A 69 41.45 15.70 1.59
CA THR A 69 40.97 14.40 1.12
C THR A 69 41.60 13.28 1.94
N PHE A 70 40.80 12.49 2.67
CA PHE A 70 41.29 11.27 3.34
C PHE A 70 40.93 10.04 2.51
N THR A 71 41.89 9.15 2.24
CA THR A 71 41.62 7.88 1.53
C THR A 71 42.63 6.77 1.85
N GLY A 72 42.20 5.51 1.93
CA GLY A 72 43.06 4.33 2.13
C GLY A 72 43.70 4.20 3.51
N ASN A 73 43.39 5.08 4.48
CA ASN A 73 43.96 4.98 5.83
C ASN A 73 43.40 3.75 6.60
N THR A 74 44.18 3.18 7.52
CA THR A 74 43.86 1.95 8.27
C THR A 74 44.07 2.15 9.78
N TRP A 75 43.34 1.37 10.59
CA TRP A 75 43.25 1.56 12.05
C TRP A 75 43.58 0.26 12.82
N PRO A 76 44.84 -0.21 12.78
CA PRO A 76 45.24 -1.50 13.36
C PRO A 76 45.21 -1.51 14.89
N LEU A 77 45.30 -2.70 15.50
CA LEU A 77 45.32 -2.83 16.97
C LEU A 77 46.62 -2.26 17.61
N PRO A 78 46.53 -1.70 18.83
CA PRO A 78 45.31 -1.40 19.58
C PRO A 78 44.49 -0.29 18.91
N VAL A 79 43.16 -0.41 18.88
CA VAL A 79 42.29 0.60 18.24
C VAL A 79 42.42 1.97 18.92
N ASN A 80 42.06 3.03 18.21
CA ASN A 80 42.05 4.37 18.77
C ASN A 80 40.99 4.50 19.88
N GLN A 81 41.36 5.11 21.01
CA GLN A 81 40.54 5.22 22.24
C GLN A 81 39.52 6.38 22.19
N GLY A 82 39.12 6.83 21.00
CA GLY A 82 38.27 7.99 20.82
C GLY A 82 37.57 7.93 19.48
N CYS A 83 38.25 8.37 18.42
CA CYS A 83 37.82 8.17 17.05
C CYS A 83 39.03 7.92 16.17
N ASP A 84 38.80 7.60 14.91
CA ASP A 84 39.83 7.49 13.90
C ASP A 84 40.08 8.86 13.25
N ILE A 85 39.01 9.58 12.95
CA ILE A 85 39.06 10.97 12.47
C ILE A 85 38.01 11.80 13.23
N ALA A 86 38.47 12.82 13.95
CA ALA A 86 37.65 13.84 14.59
C ALA A 86 37.45 15.01 13.64
N LEU A 87 36.19 15.29 13.30
CA LEU A 87 35.78 16.49 12.59
C LEU A 87 35.27 17.49 13.62
N LEU A 88 36.08 18.52 13.93
CA LEU A 88 35.70 19.59 14.84
C LEU A 88 35.04 20.72 14.06
N ALA A 89 33.79 21.04 14.40
CA ALA A 89 33.17 22.27 13.93
C ALA A 89 33.11 23.32 15.04
N LEU A 90 33.52 24.53 14.68
CA LEU A 90 33.42 25.71 15.53
C LEU A 90 31.95 26.17 15.54
N LEU A 91 31.30 26.13 16.70
CA LEU A 91 29.97 26.73 16.90
C LEU A 91 30.08 28.25 16.88
N GLY A 92 30.04 28.87 15.71
CA GLY A 92 29.72 30.30 15.62
C GLY A 92 28.23 30.50 15.92
N ALA A 93 27.90 31.43 16.82
CA ALA A 93 26.52 31.86 17.00
C ALA A 93 25.93 32.29 15.64
N ASN A 94 24.94 31.55 15.16
CA ASN A 94 24.12 31.76 13.96
C ASN A 94 24.73 31.38 12.57
N GLY A 95 25.00 30.09 12.31
CA GLY A 95 25.02 29.54 10.93
C GLY A 95 25.33 28.02 10.78
N PRO A 96 25.03 27.39 9.62
CA PRO A 96 24.98 25.90 9.45
C PRO A 96 26.25 25.19 8.92
N ILE A 97 26.78 24.23 9.67
CA ILE A 97 28.09 23.56 9.48
C ILE A 97 28.14 22.54 8.30
N TRP A 98 29.29 22.42 7.62
CA TRP A 98 29.57 21.39 6.58
C TRP A 98 30.40 20.21 7.10
N TYR A 99 30.12 19.01 6.58
CA TYR A 99 31.05 17.87 6.61
C TYR A 99 31.05 17.16 5.24
N PRO A 100 32.17 16.57 4.80
CA PRO A 100 32.15 15.54 3.76
C PRO A 100 31.19 14.44 4.22
N ASP A 101 30.49 13.79 3.28
CA ASP A 101 29.63 12.65 3.59
C ASP A 101 30.39 11.69 4.53
N PRO A 102 29.98 11.59 5.82
CA PRO A 102 30.69 10.80 6.80
C PRO A 102 30.75 9.33 6.39
N ILE A 103 29.77 8.85 5.61
CA ILE A 103 29.74 7.49 5.10
C ILE A 103 30.80 7.33 4.02
N ALA A 104 30.82 8.19 3.00
CA ALA A 104 31.85 8.16 1.95
C ALA A 104 33.28 8.35 2.52
N LEU A 105 33.45 9.25 3.49
CA LEU A 105 34.73 9.48 4.16
C LEU A 105 35.16 8.27 4.99
N SER A 106 34.23 7.65 5.72
CA SER A 106 34.50 6.43 6.47
C SER A 106 34.87 5.28 5.54
N THR A 107 34.07 5.04 4.50
CA THR A 107 34.30 3.99 3.49
C THR A 107 35.63 4.18 2.76
N ALA A 108 35.96 5.41 2.33
CA ALA A 108 37.24 5.71 1.70
C ALA A 108 38.43 5.41 2.61
N ASN A 109 38.24 5.32 3.94
CA ASN A 109 39.29 5.10 4.93
C ASN A 109 39.09 3.80 5.72
N ASN A 110 38.71 2.74 5.01
CA ASN A 110 38.54 1.39 5.56
C ASN A 110 37.57 1.36 6.75
N ASN A 111 36.43 2.03 6.59
CA ASN A 111 35.36 2.17 7.59
C ASN A 111 35.84 2.86 8.87
N ALA A 112 36.64 3.92 8.72
CA ALA A 112 37.10 4.74 9.83
C ALA A 112 35.94 5.18 10.75
N PHE A 113 36.11 5.04 12.05
CA PHE A 113 35.18 5.59 13.04
C PHE A 113 35.33 7.11 13.11
N LEU A 114 34.37 7.83 12.55
CA LEU A 114 34.37 9.29 12.54
C LEU A 114 33.69 9.84 13.79
N SER A 115 34.30 10.80 14.46
CA SER A 115 33.64 11.58 15.52
C SER A 115 33.41 12.99 15.01
N ILE A 116 32.15 13.39 14.95
CA ILE A 116 31.75 14.75 14.63
C ILE A 116 31.51 15.46 15.96
N GLN A 117 32.39 16.40 16.33
CA GLN A 117 32.29 17.13 17.58
C GLN A 117 31.92 18.59 17.31
N PHE A 118 30.78 19.00 17.87
CA PHE A 118 30.36 20.40 17.97
C PHE A 118 30.97 20.98 19.26
N VAL A 119 31.95 21.87 19.17
CA VAL A 119 32.58 22.46 20.35
C VAL A 119 31.88 23.79 20.68
N PRO A 120 31.26 23.95 21.87
CA PRO A 120 30.74 25.24 22.33
C PRO A 120 31.89 26.25 22.51
N LEU A 121 31.66 27.51 22.17
CA LEU A 121 32.59 28.64 22.33
C LEU A 121 32.87 29.00 23.80
N ASP A 122 33.35 28.09 24.65
CA ASP A 122 33.64 28.41 26.06
C ASP A 122 35.09 28.13 26.50
N GLU A 123 36.02 27.88 25.57
CA GLU A 123 37.47 27.82 25.88
C GLU A 123 38.32 28.82 25.07
N GLY A 124 38.09 30.12 25.28
CA GLY A 124 39.13 31.15 25.33
C GLY A 124 40.14 31.31 24.15
N ARG A 125 39.90 30.78 22.95
CA ARG A 125 40.75 31.03 21.76
C ARG A 125 39.97 31.75 20.67
N ALA A 126 40.32 33.02 20.44
CA ALA A 126 39.91 33.74 19.24
C ALA A 126 40.67 33.17 18.03
N ILE A 127 39.94 32.55 17.09
CA ILE A 127 40.45 32.18 15.76
C ILE A 127 39.40 32.62 14.73
N SER A 128 39.89 33.26 13.65
CA SER A 128 39.13 33.98 12.65
C SER A 128 38.12 33.13 11.87
N ASN A 129 36.86 33.56 11.91
CA ASN A 129 35.69 33.10 11.17
C ASN A 129 35.97 32.54 9.75
N ILE A 130 35.62 31.27 9.52
CA ILE A 130 35.08 30.84 8.23
C ILE A 130 33.62 30.51 8.51
N ALA A 131 32.72 31.39 8.07
CA ALA A 131 31.31 31.25 8.33
C ALA A 131 30.75 30.05 7.54
N PRO A 132 29.93 29.19 8.17
CA PRO A 132 29.09 28.25 7.44
C PRO A 132 28.21 28.96 6.40
N PRO A 133 27.84 28.32 5.27
CA PRO A 133 27.00 28.98 4.28
C PRO A 133 25.60 29.14 4.81
N THR A 134 25.20 30.38 4.97
CA THR A 134 23.86 30.77 5.42
C THR A 134 22.76 30.48 4.38
N THR A 135 23.09 29.82 3.26
CA THR A 135 22.22 29.64 2.10
C THR A 135 22.27 28.23 1.49
N ILE A 136 21.13 27.74 0.99
CA ILE A 136 21.03 26.44 0.30
C ILE A 136 21.88 26.38 -0.99
N ASP A 137 22.11 27.51 -1.68
CA ASP A 137 22.88 27.58 -2.94
C ASP A 137 24.33 27.20 -2.72
N ALA A 138 24.91 27.70 -1.64
CA ALA A 138 26.24 27.29 -1.23
C ALA A 138 26.24 25.81 -0.80
N GLY A 139 25.16 25.36 -0.14
CA GLY A 139 24.77 23.95 0.07
C GLY A 139 24.92 23.05 -1.17
N VAL A 140 24.31 23.50 -2.25
CA VAL A 140 24.35 22.80 -3.55
C VAL A 140 25.74 22.91 -4.17
N ALA A 141 26.38 24.07 -4.10
CA ALA A 141 27.67 24.32 -4.72
C ALA A 141 28.78 23.44 -4.13
N ALA A 142 28.86 23.30 -2.79
CA ALA A 142 29.95 22.57 -2.14
C ALA A 142 29.77 21.05 -2.13
N THR A 143 28.54 20.55 -2.29
CA THR A 143 28.30 19.10 -2.39
C THR A 143 28.86 18.57 -3.71
N LEU A 144 29.54 17.42 -3.71
CA LEU A 144 30.05 16.83 -4.96
C LEU A 144 28.91 16.24 -5.81
N ALA A 145 29.16 16.00 -7.10
CA ALA A 145 28.21 15.26 -7.94
C ALA A 145 27.99 13.85 -7.37
N ASN A 146 26.74 13.35 -7.43
CA ASN A 146 26.24 12.15 -6.75
C ASN A 146 26.29 12.23 -5.21
N GLY A 147 26.56 13.41 -4.65
CA GLY A 147 26.65 13.62 -3.21
C GLY A 147 25.29 13.85 -2.57
N THR A 148 25.25 13.70 -1.25
CA THR A 148 24.06 13.99 -0.43
C THR A 148 24.30 15.22 0.43
N LEU A 149 23.44 16.22 0.29
CA LEU A 149 23.34 17.39 1.16
C LEU A 149 22.31 17.10 2.27
N ASN A 150 22.81 16.82 3.47
CA ASN A 150 21.96 16.61 4.65
C ASN A 150 21.69 17.96 5.35
N LEU A 151 20.42 18.35 5.44
CA LEU A 151 19.96 19.54 6.12
C LEU A 151 19.49 19.18 7.53
N THR A 152 20.10 19.81 8.54
CA THR A 152 19.64 19.74 9.92
C THR A 152 18.38 20.60 10.11
N GLY A 153 17.73 20.49 11.26
CA GLY A 153 16.63 21.40 11.58
C GLY A 153 17.07 22.87 11.56
N GLY A 154 16.33 23.73 10.85
CA GLY A 154 16.67 25.14 10.65
C GLY A 154 15.98 25.76 9.43
N THR A 155 16.19 27.06 9.25
CA THR A 155 15.75 27.81 8.06
C THR A 155 16.94 28.13 7.16
N TYR A 156 16.84 27.71 5.91
CA TYR A 156 17.86 27.88 4.88
C TYR A 156 17.36 28.90 3.86
N THR A 157 17.99 30.08 3.83
CA THR A 157 17.70 31.04 2.77
C THR A 157 18.29 30.56 1.45
N SER A 158 17.74 30.98 0.32
CA SER A 158 18.32 30.74 -1.00
C SER A 158 18.65 32.06 -1.68
N GLY A 159 19.52 32.04 -2.67
CA GLY A 159 19.75 33.13 -3.60
C GLY A 159 18.56 33.32 -4.54
N THR A 160 18.79 33.98 -5.66
CA THR A 160 17.72 34.29 -6.62
C THR A 160 17.16 33.05 -7.31
N GLN A 161 18.00 32.06 -7.58
CA GLN A 161 17.61 30.78 -8.14
C GLN A 161 18.64 29.72 -7.73
N VAL A 162 18.15 28.58 -7.25
CA VAL A 162 18.98 27.43 -6.88
C VAL A 162 19.11 26.52 -8.10
N VAL A 163 20.28 26.50 -8.72
CA VAL A 163 20.53 25.68 -9.92
C VAL A 163 21.13 24.32 -9.51
N ILE A 164 20.42 23.24 -9.80
CA ILE A 164 20.88 21.87 -9.66
C ILE A 164 21.49 21.41 -10.99
N SER A 165 22.81 21.52 -11.08
CA SER A 165 23.57 21.27 -12.32
C SER A 165 24.32 19.94 -12.33
N LYS A 166 24.08 19.07 -11.34
CA LYS A 166 24.76 17.79 -11.12
C LYS A 166 23.85 16.88 -10.32
N ASP A 167 24.03 15.57 -10.48
CA ASP A 167 23.29 14.58 -9.71
C ASP A 167 23.46 14.86 -8.22
N LEU A 168 22.34 14.99 -7.51
CA LEU A 168 22.34 15.51 -6.15
C LEU A 168 21.14 14.98 -5.38
N THR A 169 21.40 14.58 -4.14
CA THR A 169 20.34 14.28 -3.17
C THR A 169 20.36 15.33 -2.07
N ILE A 170 19.20 15.92 -1.76
CA ILE A 170 19.01 16.81 -0.61
C ILE A 170 18.03 16.14 0.36
N ILE A 171 18.45 15.94 1.60
CA ILE A 171 17.66 15.27 2.64
C ILE A 171 17.50 16.22 3.82
N GLY A 172 16.27 16.56 4.16
CA GLY A 172 15.90 17.27 5.38
C GLY A 172 15.49 16.34 6.51
N ASN A 173 14.91 16.92 7.55
CA ASN A 173 14.42 16.17 8.70
C ASN A 173 13.08 15.47 8.40
N VAL A 174 12.93 14.23 8.88
CA VAL A 174 11.68 13.43 8.78
C VAL A 174 10.43 14.14 9.30
N ALA A 175 10.57 15.13 10.20
CA ALA A 175 9.45 15.92 10.72
C ALA A 175 9.02 17.09 9.82
N LYS A 176 9.59 17.26 8.60
CA LYS A 176 9.39 18.28 7.54
C LYS A 176 9.40 19.75 7.97
N THR A 177 8.55 20.10 8.94
CA THR A 177 8.41 21.39 9.62
C THR A 177 9.68 21.87 10.30
N ALA A 178 10.60 20.96 10.63
CA ALA A 178 11.88 21.31 11.23
C ALA A 178 12.91 21.84 10.22
N THR A 179 12.77 21.55 8.92
CA THR A 179 13.72 21.95 7.87
C THR A 179 13.03 22.81 6.82
N ILE A 180 13.23 24.12 6.90
CA ILE A 180 12.52 25.08 6.06
C ILE A 180 13.50 25.69 5.06
N ILE A 181 13.17 25.67 3.78
CA ILE A 181 13.86 26.43 2.75
C ILE A 181 12.99 27.65 2.44
N THR A 182 13.61 28.83 2.36
CA THR A 182 12.91 30.11 2.11
C THR A 182 13.66 30.93 1.04
N PRO A 183 12.96 31.56 0.09
CA PRO A 183 13.59 32.44 -0.89
C PRO A 183 14.15 33.71 -0.25
N SER A 184 15.16 34.33 -0.89
CA SER A 184 15.60 35.69 -0.54
C SER A 184 15.10 36.75 -1.53
N SER A 185 14.51 36.34 -2.64
CA SER A 185 13.98 37.21 -3.68
C SER A 185 12.89 36.52 -4.49
N ALA A 186 12.08 37.30 -5.21
CA ALA A 186 11.11 36.79 -6.17
C ALA A 186 11.79 36.07 -7.35
N THR A 187 11.11 35.10 -7.95
CA THR A 187 11.57 34.43 -9.18
C THR A 187 11.26 35.27 -10.41
N GLY A 188 11.75 34.85 -11.58
CA GLY A 188 11.29 35.38 -12.86
C GLY A 188 9.79 35.17 -13.07
N THR A 189 9.14 36.14 -13.71
CA THR A 189 7.70 36.07 -14.06
C THR A 189 7.45 35.51 -15.46
N ALA A 190 8.49 35.44 -16.29
CA ALA A 190 8.45 34.90 -17.65
C ALA A 190 8.35 33.37 -17.65
N ASP A 191 7.75 32.80 -18.70
CA ASP A 191 7.64 31.33 -18.90
C ASP A 191 8.94 30.73 -19.46
N ASN A 192 10.01 30.78 -18.68
CA ASN A 192 11.34 30.24 -19.01
C ASN A 192 12.02 29.70 -17.74
N ASP A 193 13.23 29.17 -17.88
CA ASP A 193 14.01 28.55 -16.79
C ASP A 193 14.15 29.47 -15.56
N ALA A 194 14.18 30.80 -15.76
CA ALA A 194 14.27 31.77 -14.66
C ALA A 194 13.02 31.83 -13.76
N ALA A 195 11.94 31.13 -14.13
CA ALA A 195 10.74 30.97 -13.31
C ALA A 195 10.91 30.03 -12.13
N GLY A 196 11.84 29.06 -12.24
CA GLY A 196 12.09 28.08 -11.19
C GLY A 196 12.83 28.70 -10.02
N TRP A 197 12.29 28.56 -8.81
CA TRP A 197 13.07 28.85 -7.61
C TRP A 197 14.21 27.83 -7.46
N PHE A 198 13.90 26.55 -7.64
CA PHE A 198 14.87 25.51 -7.97
C PHE A 198 14.78 25.20 -9.46
N LEU A 199 15.93 25.15 -10.13
CA LEU A 199 16.06 24.76 -11.53
C LEU A 199 16.93 23.51 -11.62
N VAL A 200 16.34 22.40 -12.07
CA VAL A 200 17.08 21.16 -12.35
C VAL A 200 17.38 21.08 -13.84
N ASN A 201 18.68 21.02 -14.17
CA ASN A 201 19.13 21.00 -15.56
C ASN A 201 18.85 19.66 -16.25
N THR A 202 18.82 19.66 -17.58
CA THR A 202 18.68 18.45 -18.39
C THR A 202 19.76 17.42 -18.08
N GLY A 203 19.36 16.16 -17.96
CA GLY A 203 20.27 15.03 -17.72
C GLY A 203 20.83 14.94 -16.30
N VAL A 204 20.23 15.68 -15.36
CA VAL A 204 20.56 15.63 -13.92
C VAL A 204 19.51 14.82 -13.19
N GLU A 205 19.95 13.89 -12.33
CA GLU A 205 19.08 13.23 -11.36
C GLU A 205 19.04 14.04 -10.05
N PHE A 206 17.86 14.53 -9.68
CA PHE A 206 17.67 15.30 -8.45
C PHE A 206 16.70 14.61 -7.51
N ASN A 207 17.16 14.34 -6.29
CA ASN A 207 16.37 13.70 -5.25
C ASN A 207 16.19 14.66 -4.07
N LEU A 208 14.95 14.90 -3.63
CA LEU A 208 14.60 15.80 -2.54
C LEU A 208 13.63 15.13 -1.56
N SER A 209 13.95 15.18 -0.26
CA SER A 209 13.05 14.67 0.78
C SER A 209 13.12 15.41 2.10
N GLY A 210 12.03 15.37 2.88
CA GLY A 210 12.00 15.83 4.28
C GLY A 210 12.14 17.35 4.48
N VAL A 211 11.70 18.16 3.51
CA VAL A 211 11.81 19.63 3.58
C VAL A 211 10.47 20.34 3.45
N THR A 212 10.38 21.53 4.03
CA THR A 212 9.33 22.51 3.76
C THR A 212 9.86 23.60 2.82
N MET A 213 9.31 23.69 1.62
CA MET A 213 9.54 24.79 0.67
C MET A 213 8.51 25.89 0.91
N ASN A 214 8.93 26.95 1.59
CA ASN A 214 8.05 28.04 2.02
C ASN A 214 8.34 29.33 1.27
N GLY A 215 7.47 29.71 0.34
CA GLY A 215 7.56 30.94 -0.46
C GLY A 215 6.96 32.19 0.19
N ALA A 216 6.51 32.12 1.45
CA ALA A 216 5.81 33.22 2.10
C ALA A 216 6.60 34.55 2.04
N GLY A 217 5.93 35.61 1.58
CA GLY A 217 6.50 36.95 1.48
C GLY A 217 7.26 37.23 0.18
N PHE A 218 7.28 36.29 -0.78
CA PHE A 218 7.95 36.46 -2.07
C PHE A 218 7.05 36.01 -3.23
N ALA A 219 7.12 36.74 -4.34
CA ALA A 219 6.47 36.33 -5.59
C ALA A 219 7.25 35.16 -6.24
N ILE A 220 6.75 33.94 -6.08
CA ILE A 220 7.37 32.72 -6.61
C ILE A 220 6.45 32.12 -7.69
N ARG A 221 6.96 32.08 -8.92
CA ARG A 221 6.25 31.54 -10.07
C ARG A 221 6.22 30.01 -10.04
N THR A 222 7.37 29.39 -9.83
CA THR A 222 7.51 27.92 -9.76
C THR A 222 8.45 27.54 -8.62
N GLY A 223 8.04 26.63 -7.73
CA GLY A 223 8.88 26.15 -6.64
C GLY A 223 10.06 25.32 -7.15
N ILE A 224 9.77 24.24 -7.87
CA ILE A 224 10.78 23.42 -8.57
C ILE A 224 10.42 23.36 -10.04
N LEU A 225 11.32 23.80 -10.92
CA LEU A 225 11.25 23.59 -12.37
C LEU A 225 12.32 22.56 -12.73
N THR A 226 11.92 21.47 -13.39
CA THR A 226 12.86 20.38 -13.73
C THR A 226 12.82 20.01 -15.21
N HIS A 227 14.03 19.88 -15.78
CA HIS A 227 14.32 19.21 -17.05
C HIS A 227 15.02 17.85 -16.83
N GLY A 228 15.23 17.48 -15.58
CA GLY A 228 15.94 16.27 -15.15
C GLY A 228 14.99 15.18 -14.67
N THR A 229 15.57 14.12 -14.11
CA THR A 229 14.83 13.00 -13.52
C THR A 229 14.95 13.02 -11.99
N GLY A 230 14.23 12.12 -11.32
CA GLY A 230 14.46 11.82 -9.91
C GLY A 230 13.19 11.83 -9.06
N THR A 231 13.36 12.02 -7.76
CA THR A 231 12.30 11.87 -6.77
C THR A 231 12.12 13.11 -5.91
N ILE A 232 10.87 13.55 -5.75
CA ILE A 232 10.48 14.60 -4.80
C ILE A 232 9.45 13.96 -3.88
N THR A 233 9.91 13.56 -2.70
CA THR A 233 9.09 12.77 -1.78
C THR A 233 9.04 13.39 -0.40
N ASP A 234 7.93 13.24 0.30
CA ASP A 234 7.83 13.63 1.70
C ASP A 234 8.15 15.13 1.94
N CYS A 235 7.66 16.01 1.06
CA CYS A 235 7.91 17.45 1.09
C CYS A 235 6.63 18.29 1.31
N ASP A 236 6.79 19.47 1.89
CA ASP A 236 5.70 20.44 2.09
C ASP A 236 5.92 21.69 1.21
N PHE A 237 5.03 21.94 0.25
CA PHE A 237 5.03 23.14 -0.60
C PHE A 237 3.99 24.15 -0.12
N LYS A 238 4.44 25.33 0.30
CA LYS A 238 3.58 26.34 0.92
C LYS A 238 3.83 27.73 0.35
N TYR A 239 2.75 28.46 0.08
CA TYR A 239 2.77 29.88 -0.32
C TYR A 239 3.61 30.15 -1.58
N ILE A 240 3.47 29.29 -2.59
CA ILE A 240 4.14 29.45 -3.89
C ILE A 240 3.18 30.16 -4.85
N ALA A 241 3.26 31.50 -4.90
CA ALA A 241 2.35 32.35 -5.67
C ALA A 241 3.03 33.62 -6.18
N LEU A 242 2.52 34.18 -7.27
CA LEU A 242 2.88 35.53 -7.73
C LEU A 242 2.03 36.60 -7.03
N ASP A 243 2.60 37.78 -6.78
CA ASP A 243 1.88 38.92 -6.18
C ASP A 243 0.88 39.55 -7.16
N GLY A 244 -0.37 39.77 -6.73
CA GLY A 244 -1.41 40.49 -7.49
C GLY A 244 -2.50 39.60 -8.12
N PRO A 245 -3.38 40.13 -9.00
CA PRO A 245 -4.48 39.38 -9.62
C PRO A 245 -4.00 38.39 -10.70
N THR A 246 -2.69 38.21 -10.84
CA THR A 246 -2.11 37.17 -11.67
C THR A 246 -2.27 35.84 -10.93
N TYR A 247 -3.25 35.03 -11.33
CA TYR A 247 -3.48 33.65 -10.86
C TYR A 247 -2.33 32.72 -11.27
N GLY A 248 -1.10 33.04 -10.89
CA GLY A 248 0.13 32.33 -11.20
C GLY A 248 0.82 31.86 -9.93
N GLY A 249 1.62 30.81 -10.06
CA GLY A 249 2.22 30.12 -8.92
C GLY A 249 2.06 28.61 -9.08
N ARG A 250 3.19 27.90 -9.08
CA ARG A 250 3.26 26.47 -9.35
C ARG A 250 4.14 25.80 -8.31
N GLY A 251 3.69 24.71 -7.69
CA GLY A 251 4.54 23.96 -6.75
C GLY A 251 5.74 23.35 -7.48
N ILE A 252 5.45 22.41 -8.38
CA ILE A 252 6.44 21.71 -9.22
C ILE A 252 6.01 21.82 -10.69
N GLU A 253 6.96 22.07 -11.59
CA GLU A 253 6.76 22.10 -13.03
C GLU A 253 7.78 21.16 -13.71
N VAL A 254 7.29 20.11 -14.39
CA VAL A 254 8.10 19.10 -15.09
C VAL A 254 8.06 19.42 -16.58
N TRP A 255 9.20 19.81 -17.14
CA TRP A 255 9.33 20.15 -18.57
C TRP A 255 9.86 18.97 -19.39
N ASP A 256 10.80 18.23 -18.82
CA ASP A 256 11.42 17.06 -19.43
C ASP A 256 11.79 16.05 -18.33
N GLY A 257 11.84 14.76 -18.69
CA GLY A 257 12.28 13.67 -17.83
C GLY A 257 11.17 13.00 -17.03
N ASP A 258 11.52 11.85 -16.45
CA ASP A 258 10.67 11.04 -15.57
C ASP A 258 10.86 11.46 -14.10
N VAL A 259 9.82 12.01 -13.49
CA VAL A 259 9.84 12.50 -12.10
C VAL A 259 8.78 11.80 -11.26
N THR A 260 9.18 11.26 -10.11
CA THR A 260 8.23 10.72 -9.11
C THR A 260 7.98 11.76 -8.02
N ILE A 261 6.72 12.12 -7.82
CA ILE A 261 6.27 13.07 -6.80
C ILE A 261 5.36 12.31 -5.84
N SER A 262 5.79 12.15 -4.59
CA SER A 262 5.05 11.31 -3.65
C SER A 262 4.96 11.83 -2.22
N ASN A 263 3.89 11.45 -1.52
CA ASN A 263 3.70 11.71 -0.08
C ASN A 263 3.92 13.18 0.33
N SER A 264 3.67 14.11 -0.58
CA SER A 264 3.93 15.53 -0.43
C SER A 264 2.64 16.34 -0.29
N THR A 265 2.74 17.51 0.34
CA THR A 265 1.59 18.40 0.57
C THR A 265 1.74 19.70 -0.21
N PHE A 266 0.63 20.18 -0.78
CA PHE A 266 0.55 21.41 -1.55
C PHE A 266 -0.57 22.29 -0.97
N THR A 267 -0.20 23.42 -0.37
CA THR A 267 -1.15 24.30 0.31
C THR A 267 -0.85 25.77 -0.01
N ASN A 268 -1.89 26.57 -0.25
CA ASN A 268 -1.75 27.97 -0.66
C ASN A 268 -0.85 28.15 -1.88
N ILE A 269 -1.04 27.28 -2.88
CA ILE A 269 -0.38 27.41 -4.18
C ILE A 269 -1.17 28.41 -5.03
N GLY A 270 -0.47 29.26 -5.78
CA GLY A 270 -1.09 30.35 -6.53
C GLY A 270 -2.08 29.86 -7.58
N ARG A 271 -1.72 28.82 -8.35
CA ARG A 271 -2.56 28.23 -9.39
C ARG A 271 -2.46 26.70 -9.45
N ILE A 272 -1.27 26.14 -9.63
CA ILE A 272 -1.10 24.71 -9.96
C ILE A 272 -0.19 24.01 -8.94
N GLY A 273 -0.63 22.93 -8.29
CA GLY A 273 0.25 22.14 -7.43
C GLY A 273 1.41 21.51 -8.21
N VAL A 274 1.08 20.64 -9.16
CA VAL A 274 2.04 20.00 -10.08
C VAL A 274 1.62 20.25 -11.53
N PHE A 275 2.51 20.80 -12.35
CA PHE A 275 2.28 21.00 -13.78
C PHE A 275 3.25 20.14 -14.60
N VAL A 276 2.72 19.17 -15.36
CA VAL A 276 3.50 18.36 -16.29
C VAL A 276 3.27 18.88 -17.70
N ARG A 277 4.36 19.21 -18.41
CA ARG A 277 4.30 19.80 -19.75
C ARG A 277 5.36 19.27 -20.70
N GLY A 278 5.04 19.34 -21.99
CA GLY A 278 5.94 18.89 -23.06
C GLY A 278 5.86 17.39 -23.28
N ALA A 279 6.06 16.94 -24.51
CA ALA A 279 6.02 15.52 -24.88
C ALA A 279 7.08 14.65 -24.18
N ALA A 280 8.12 15.28 -23.62
CA ALA A 280 9.18 14.63 -22.86
C ALA A 280 8.98 14.75 -21.33
N GLY A 281 7.92 15.42 -20.87
CA GLY A 281 7.59 15.56 -19.45
C GLY A 281 6.69 14.42 -18.99
N HIS A 282 7.22 13.59 -18.09
CA HIS A 282 6.53 12.43 -17.54
C HIS A 282 6.55 12.49 -16.01
N ALA A 283 5.40 12.29 -15.37
CA ALA A 283 5.36 12.26 -13.91
C ALA A 283 4.46 11.15 -13.35
N THR A 284 4.97 10.48 -12.31
CA THR A 284 4.16 9.65 -11.41
C THR A 284 3.86 10.46 -10.17
N ILE A 285 2.59 10.77 -9.95
CA ILE A 285 2.10 11.63 -8.87
C ILE A 285 1.28 10.72 -7.94
N THR A 286 1.81 10.39 -6.76
CA THR A 286 1.16 9.40 -5.88
C THR A 286 1.14 9.74 -4.39
N GLY A 287 0.00 9.49 -3.72
CA GLY A 287 -0.14 9.69 -2.27
C GLY A 287 0.00 11.15 -1.82
N ASN A 288 -0.13 12.12 -2.73
CA ASN A 288 0.00 13.54 -2.40
C ASN A 288 -1.33 14.15 -1.92
N THR A 289 -1.24 15.24 -1.17
CA THR A 289 -2.40 16.03 -0.74
C THR A 289 -2.37 17.43 -1.33
N PHE A 290 -3.41 17.77 -2.10
CA PHE A 290 -3.63 19.08 -2.71
C PHE A 290 -4.82 19.77 -2.03
N THR A 291 -4.56 20.93 -1.43
CA THR A 291 -5.59 21.73 -0.77
C THR A 291 -5.75 23.07 -1.49
N GLY A 292 -6.87 23.20 -2.19
CA GLY A 292 -7.31 24.44 -2.84
C GLY A 292 -7.70 25.51 -1.83
N LYS A 293 -7.80 26.75 -2.31
CA LYS A 293 -8.07 27.93 -1.48
C LYS A 293 -9.56 28.12 -1.18
N GLY A 294 -10.44 27.27 -1.72
CA GLY A 294 -11.89 27.34 -1.54
C GLY A 294 -12.58 28.29 -2.51
N VAL A 295 -13.77 28.76 -2.17
CA VAL A 295 -14.53 29.72 -3.01
C VAL A 295 -13.91 31.12 -2.89
N GLY A 296 -13.58 31.73 -4.02
CA GLY A 296 -13.10 33.11 -4.08
C GLY A 296 -12.49 33.46 -5.44
N ASP A 297 -11.88 34.64 -5.50
CA ASP A 297 -11.23 35.16 -6.72
C ASP A 297 -9.80 34.63 -6.85
N TRP A 298 -9.70 33.35 -7.24
CA TRP A 298 -8.44 32.66 -7.48
C TRP A 298 -8.66 31.43 -8.37
N LEU A 299 -7.57 30.79 -8.81
CA LEU A 299 -7.63 29.48 -9.46
C LEU A 299 -6.87 28.45 -8.62
N ASP A 300 -7.42 27.24 -8.59
CA ASP A 300 -6.85 26.07 -7.93
C ASP A 300 -6.89 24.88 -8.90
N TYR A 301 -5.71 24.43 -9.32
CA TYR A 301 -5.49 23.15 -9.98
C TYR A 301 -4.54 22.34 -9.11
N GLY A 302 -4.97 21.20 -8.59
CA GLY A 302 -4.04 20.32 -7.87
C GLY A 302 -2.96 19.82 -8.81
N VAL A 303 -3.39 19.23 -9.92
CA VAL A 303 -2.53 18.77 -11.02
C VAL A 303 -2.99 19.39 -12.34
N GLU A 304 -2.04 19.82 -13.16
CA GLU A 304 -2.28 20.15 -14.58
C GLU A 304 -1.40 19.25 -15.45
N LEU A 305 -2.02 18.57 -16.41
CA LEU A 305 -1.34 17.84 -17.48
C LEU A 305 -1.63 18.61 -18.77
N GLY A 306 -0.61 19.25 -19.34
CA GLY A 306 -0.81 20.19 -20.43
C GLY A 306 0.32 20.17 -21.44
N ARG A 307 0.10 20.76 -22.63
CA ARG A 307 1.17 20.94 -23.64
C ARG A 307 1.89 19.63 -24.05
N GLY A 308 1.21 18.49 -24.10
CA GLY A 308 1.80 17.20 -24.42
C GLY A 308 2.37 16.42 -23.23
N GLY A 309 2.24 16.94 -22.00
CA GLY A 309 2.68 16.26 -20.78
C GLY A 309 1.89 14.99 -20.48
N GLN A 310 2.54 14.03 -19.82
CA GLN A 310 1.96 12.72 -19.50
C GLN A 310 2.06 12.43 -18.00
N GLY A 311 0.96 12.03 -17.38
CA GLY A 311 0.90 11.83 -15.93
C GLY A 311 0.14 10.59 -15.49
N HIS A 312 0.72 9.84 -14.55
CA HIS A 312 0.03 8.82 -13.76
C HIS A 312 -0.30 9.40 -12.38
N VAL A 313 -1.58 9.60 -12.10
CA VAL A 313 -2.10 10.26 -10.90
C VAL A 313 -2.80 9.19 -10.05
N ILE A 314 -2.14 8.71 -9.00
CA ILE A 314 -2.55 7.51 -8.26
C ILE A 314 -2.67 7.77 -6.75
N GLY A 315 -3.86 7.56 -6.17
CA GLY A 315 -4.02 7.60 -4.71
C GLY A 315 -3.83 8.98 -4.08
N ASN A 316 -4.05 10.06 -4.82
CA ASN A 316 -3.91 11.43 -4.31
C ASN A 316 -5.23 11.96 -3.74
N THR A 317 -5.15 12.97 -2.88
CA THR A 317 -6.30 13.68 -2.32
C THR A 317 -6.35 15.11 -2.82
N PHE A 318 -7.49 15.51 -3.38
CA PHE A 318 -7.80 16.85 -3.87
C PHE A 318 -8.99 17.41 -3.11
N THR A 319 -8.83 18.60 -2.53
CA THR A 319 -9.84 19.20 -1.65
C THR A 319 -10.01 20.68 -1.97
N ALA A 320 -11.26 21.17 -1.98
CA ALA A 320 -11.59 22.60 -2.00
C ALA A 320 -11.06 23.42 -3.20
N CYS A 321 -10.90 22.81 -4.39
CA CYS A 321 -10.55 23.53 -5.62
C CYS A 321 -11.79 24.22 -6.21
N ARG A 322 -12.20 25.37 -5.66
CA ARG A 322 -13.46 26.06 -6.01
C ARG A 322 -13.31 27.52 -6.45
N GLY A 323 -12.09 27.99 -6.66
CA GLY A 323 -11.84 29.36 -7.09
C GLY A 323 -12.40 29.65 -8.48
N VAL A 324 -12.82 30.89 -8.72
CA VAL A 324 -13.24 31.39 -10.03
C VAL A 324 -12.47 32.67 -10.33
N ALA A 325 -11.78 32.70 -11.47
CA ALA A 325 -11.04 33.89 -11.91
C ALA A 325 -12.00 35.01 -12.32
N SER A 326 -11.96 36.17 -11.66
CA SER A 326 -12.74 37.33 -12.05
C SER A 326 -12.35 37.93 -13.41
N THR A 327 -11.15 37.62 -13.93
CA THR A 327 -10.67 38.16 -15.20
C THR A 327 -11.33 37.54 -16.44
N ASP A 328 -11.63 36.25 -16.40
CA ASP A 328 -12.11 35.49 -17.57
C ASP A 328 -13.15 34.40 -17.22
N ALA A 329 -13.59 34.35 -15.96
CA ALA A 329 -14.53 33.36 -15.43
C ALA A 329 -14.02 31.90 -15.48
N SER A 330 -12.73 31.67 -15.65
CA SER A 330 -12.14 30.32 -15.54
C SER A 330 -12.44 29.72 -14.18
N THR A 331 -12.82 28.44 -14.17
CA THR A 331 -13.10 27.66 -12.96
C THR A 331 -11.91 26.81 -12.52
N SER A 332 -11.87 26.47 -11.23
CA SER A 332 -10.88 25.58 -10.63
C SER A 332 -11.22 24.10 -10.83
N ALA A 333 -10.22 23.23 -10.69
CA ALA A 333 -10.43 21.78 -10.77
C ALA A 333 -9.45 21.04 -9.85
N GLY A 334 -9.80 19.82 -9.44
CA GLY A 334 -8.82 18.92 -8.81
C GLY A 334 -7.67 18.63 -9.76
N ALA A 335 -8.00 18.22 -10.99
CA ALA A 335 -7.06 18.05 -12.08
C ALA A 335 -7.56 18.70 -13.37
N LEU A 336 -6.65 19.33 -14.13
CA LEU A 336 -6.89 19.83 -15.48
C LEU A 336 -6.04 19.05 -16.49
N VAL A 337 -6.66 18.53 -17.54
CA VAL A 337 -5.98 17.84 -18.63
C VAL A 337 -6.30 18.55 -19.95
N THR A 338 -5.29 19.03 -20.67
CA THR A 338 -5.54 19.76 -21.92
C THR A 338 -4.40 19.69 -22.94
N THR A 339 -4.75 19.77 -24.22
CA THR A 339 -3.83 19.91 -25.36
C THR A 339 -3.75 21.33 -25.91
N TYR A 340 -4.32 22.33 -25.22
CA TYR A 340 -4.47 23.72 -25.68
C TYR A 340 -3.23 24.35 -26.37
N TRP A 341 -2.02 23.97 -25.96
CA TRP A 341 -0.78 24.47 -26.58
C TRP A 341 0.02 23.43 -27.37
N ALA A 342 -0.21 22.13 -27.16
CA ALA A 342 0.45 21.05 -27.90
C ALA A 342 -0.30 19.73 -27.71
N ALA A 343 -0.32 18.92 -28.77
CA ALA A 343 -0.94 17.60 -28.78
C ALA A 343 -0.15 16.57 -27.95
N GLY A 344 -0.78 15.42 -27.68
CA GLY A 344 -0.14 14.27 -27.04
C GLY A 344 -0.26 14.23 -25.51
N THR A 345 -1.08 15.11 -24.91
CA THR A 345 -1.33 15.11 -23.47
C THR A 345 -2.09 13.84 -23.06
N THR A 346 -1.59 13.14 -22.04
CA THR A 346 -2.26 11.95 -21.48
C THR A 346 -2.38 12.04 -19.96
N GLY A 347 -3.48 11.49 -19.42
CA GLY A 347 -3.70 11.40 -17.98
C GLY A 347 -4.32 10.08 -17.58
N ASP A 348 -3.72 9.40 -16.60
CA ASP A 348 -4.21 8.14 -16.04
C ASP A 348 -4.50 8.34 -14.53
N PHE A 349 -5.76 8.20 -14.13
CA PHE A 349 -6.25 8.51 -12.80
C PHE A 349 -6.77 7.26 -12.09
N GLN A 350 -6.15 6.87 -10.98
CA GLN A 350 -6.52 5.68 -10.22
C GLN A 350 -6.56 5.91 -8.70
N GLY A 351 -7.61 5.46 -8.03
CA GLY A 351 -7.74 5.50 -6.56
C GLY A 351 -7.67 6.89 -5.93
N ASN A 352 -7.89 7.97 -6.68
CA ASN A 352 -7.81 9.33 -6.16
C ASN A 352 -9.11 9.75 -5.48
N THR A 353 -9.01 10.70 -4.55
CA THR A 353 -10.16 11.29 -3.86
C THR A 353 -10.29 12.77 -4.23
N PHE A 354 -11.40 13.15 -4.85
CA PHE A 354 -11.76 14.52 -5.23
C PHE A 354 -12.96 14.99 -4.42
N THR A 355 -12.77 16.00 -3.57
CA THR A 355 -13.82 16.48 -2.68
C THR A 355 -14.04 17.97 -2.73
N ASN A 356 -15.31 18.39 -2.69
CA ASN A 356 -15.73 19.78 -2.62
C ASN A 356 -15.01 20.70 -3.63
N SER A 357 -14.81 20.24 -4.87
CA SER A 357 -14.20 21.03 -5.96
C SER A 357 -15.25 21.47 -6.97
N THR A 358 -14.93 22.42 -7.86
CA THR A 358 -15.83 22.74 -8.98
C THR A 358 -15.87 21.54 -9.93
N ASP A 359 -14.73 21.22 -10.55
CA ASP A 359 -14.56 19.98 -11.30
C ASP A 359 -13.59 19.06 -10.54
N GLY A 360 -13.91 17.77 -10.44
CA GLY A 360 -12.93 16.76 -9.99
C GLY A 360 -11.81 16.67 -11.02
N ILE A 361 -12.16 16.29 -12.25
CA ILE A 361 -11.28 16.28 -13.41
C ILE A 361 -11.91 17.12 -14.54
N HIS A 362 -11.19 18.12 -15.01
CA HIS A 362 -11.56 18.93 -16.16
C HIS A 362 -10.71 18.55 -17.37
N ILE A 363 -11.35 18.19 -18.48
CA ILE A 363 -10.69 17.77 -19.71
C ILE A 363 -11.01 18.74 -20.85
N GLY A 364 -9.96 19.38 -21.35
CA GLY A 364 -10.00 20.28 -22.48
C GLY A 364 -10.26 21.73 -22.13
N TYR A 365 -9.75 22.62 -22.98
CA TYR A 365 -9.85 24.07 -22.81
C TYR A 365 -10.52 24.78 -23.99
N ASP A 366 -10.36 24.27 -25.22
CA ASP A 366 -11.02 24.80 -26.42
C ASP A 366 -11.56 23.68 -27.31
N GLY A 367 -12.24 24.03 -28.42
CA GLY A 367 -12.87 23.07 -29.31
C GLY A 367 -11.94 22.12 -30.07
N PHE A 368 -10.62 22.28 -29.98
CA PHE A 368 -9.63 21.45 -30.68
C PHE A 368 -8.91 20.43 -29.78
N ASP A 369 -9.35 20.30 -28.53
CA ASP A 369 -8.66 19.42 -27.59
C ASP A 369 -8.73 17.93 -28.00
N ALA A 370 -7.58 17.26 -27.94
CA ALA A 370 -7.40 15.84 -28.24
C ALA A 370 -6.66 15.07 -27.13
N SER A 371 -6.91 15.44 -25.87
CA SER A 371 -6.35 14.73 -24.70
C SER A 371 -6.85 13.28 -24.62
N VAL A 372 -5.98 12.39 -24.16
CA VAL A 372 -6.32 10.98 -23.87
C VAL A 372 -6.33 10.78 -22.36
N VAL A 373 -7.50 10.44 -21.80
CA VAL A 373 -7.70 10.34 -20.35
C VAL A 373 -8.33 9.02 -19.97
N THR A 374 -7.75 8.35 -18.99
CA THR A 374 -8.29 7.14 -18.36
C THR A 374 -8.56 7.43 -16.89
N VAL A 375 -9.77 7.14 -16.43
CA VAL A 375 -10.20 7.31 -15.03
C VAL A 375 -10.74 5.97 -14.55
N THR A 376 -9.92 5.19 -13.86
CA THR A 376 -10.26 3.81 -13.48
C THR A 376 -9.89 3.47 -12.04
N ASN A 377 -10.34 2.32 -11.54
CA ASN A 377 -9.86 1.75 -10.27
C ASN A 377 -10.15 2.63 -9.03
N ASN A 378 -11.42 2.76 -8.64
CA ASN A 378 -11.87 3.32 -7.36
C ASN A 378 -11.52 4.80 -7.10
N ASN A 379 -11.59 5.68 -8.11
CA ASN A 379 -11.59 7.11 -7.81
C ASN A 379 -12.91 7.50 -7.11
N MET A 380 -12.82 8.38 -6.11
CA MET A 380 -13.97 8.90 -5.36
C MET A 380 -14.17 10.38 -5.66
N PHE A 381 -15.37 10.75 -6.10
CA PHE A 381 -15.81 12.12 -6.33
C PHE A 381 -16.94 12.45 -5.35
N ASP A 382 -16.69 13.30 -4.34
CA ASP A 382 -17.70 13.65 -3.33
C ASP A 382 -17.92 15.17 -3.19
N GLY A 383 -19.15 15.63 -3.41
CA GLY A 383 -19.55 17.04 -3.24
C GLY A 383 -18.94 18.00 -4.27
N ASN A 384 -18.52 17.51 -5.44
CA ASN A 384 -18.04 18.35 -6.54
C ASN A 384 -19.22 18.87 -7.38
N ASP A 385 -19.07 19.98 -8.10
CA ASP A 385 -20.13 20.42 -9.03
C ASP A 385 -20.23 19.41 -10.18
N TYR A 386 -19.08 19.00 -10.72
CA TYR A 386 -18.92 17.88 -11.64
C TYR A 386 -17.79 16.96 -11.16
N GLY A 387 -18.01 15.64 -11.21
CA GLY A 387 -16.94 14.67 -11.04
C GLY A 387 -15.95 14.77 -12.19
N ILE A 388 -16.47 14.69 -13.43
CA ILE A 388 -15.69 14.89 -14.66
C ILE A 388 -16.41 15.92 -15.55
N ARG A 389 -15.68 16.86 -16.17
CA ARG A 389 -16.23 17.83 -17.11
C ARG A 389 -15.37 17.95 -18.35
N THR A 390 -16.00 18.13 -19.52
CA THR A 390 -15.29 18.35 -20.78
C THR A 390 -15.71 19.64 -21.48
N SER A 391 -14.74 20.34 -22.08
CA SER A 391 -14.95 21.62 -22.79
C SER A 391 -14.87 21.53 -24.32
N ALA A 392 -14.54 20.36 -24.88
CA ALA A 392 -14.15 20.21 -26.29
C ALA A 392 -14.96 19.12 -27.03
N ALA A 393 -15.32 19.41 -28.29
CA ALA A 393 -16.37 18.68 -28.99
C ALA A 393 -15.91 17.54 -29.92
N THR A 394 -14.68 17.46 -30.44
CA THR A 394 -14.38 16.53 -31.56
C THR A 394 -13.13 15.64 -31.44
N GLY A 395 -12.37 15.69 -30.34
CA GLY A 395 -11.06 15.02 -30.27
C GLY A 395 -10.69 14.28 -28.97
N ILE A 396 -11.46 14.43 -27.88
CA ILE A 396 -11.13 13.83 -26.58
C ILE A 396 -11.37 12.31 -26.61
N ALA A 397 -10.37 11.54 -26.18
CA ALA A 397 -10.52 10.12 -25.88
C ALA A 397 -10.59 9.94 -24.35
N LEU A 398 -11.77 9.63 -23.83
CA LEU A 398 -12.03 9.47 -22.40
C LEU A 398 -12.50 8.04 -22.10
N SER A 399 -11.84 7.34 -21.18
CA SER A 399 -12.26 6.06 -20.62
C SER A 399 -12.55 6.20 -19.14
N VAL A 400 -13.71 5.73 -18.67
CA VAL A 400 -14.15 5.84 -17.26
C VAL A 400 -14.75 4.51 -16.81
N ASP A 401 -14.13 3.85 -15.84
CA ASP A 401 -14.61 2.53 -15.34
C ASP A 401 -14.27 2.28 -13.87
N GLY A 402 -15.22 1.81 -13.06
CA GLY A 402 -15.01 1.42 -11.66
C GLY A 402 -14.80 2.60 -10.70
N ASN A 403 -15.57 3.68 -10.83
CA ASN A 403 -15.45 4.89 -9.99
C ASN A 403 -16.72 5.19 -9.17
N ASP A 404 -16.57 5.96 -8.08
CA ASP A 404 -17.66 6.34 -7.17
C ASP A 404 -17.96 7.85 -7.25
N PHE A 405 -19.19 8.20 -7.61
CA PHE A 405 -19.68 9.57 -7.70
C PHE A 405 -20.77 9.81 -6.65
N ARG A 406 -20.41 10.53 -5.59
CA ARG A 406 -21.29 10.93 -4.49
C ARG A 406 -21.54 12.43 -4.58
N ASN A 407 -22.80 12.85 -4.52
CA ASN A 407 -23.16 14.28 -4.52
C ASN A 407 -22.46 15.12 -5.61
N SER A 408 -22.14 14.52 -6.76
CA SER A 408 -21.37 15.11 -7.85
C SER A 408 -22.01 14.72 -9.18
N ALA A 409 -22.11 15.63 -10.15
CA ALA A 409 -22.61 15.27 -11.48
C ALA A 409 -21.60 14.38 -12.22
N PHE A 410 -22.07 13.31 -12.89
CA PHE A 410 -21.20 12.32 -13.55
C PHE A 410 -20.32 12.93 -14.65
N VAL A 411 -20.93 13.50 -15.70
CA VAL A 411 -20.24 14.21 -16.80
C VAL A 411 -21.02 15.46 -17.22
N GLY A 412 -20.37 16.62 -17.24
CA GLY A 412 -20.88 17.86 -17.85
C GLY A 412 -20.31 18.10 -19.25
N LEU A 413 -21.16 18.35 -20.25
CA LEU A 413 -20.78 18.69 -21.64
C LEU A 413 -21.10 20.16 -21.96
N GLU A 414 -20.10 20.93 -22.39
CA GLU A 414 -20.30 22.28 -22.95
C GLU A 414 -20.18 22.30 -24.48
N ASN A 415 -21.28 22.71 -25.16
CA ASN A 415 -21.41 23.06 -26.60
C ASN A 415 -20.85 22.08 -27.66
N ASN A 416 -21.80 21.49 -28.40
CA ASN A 416 -21.71 20.25 -29.16
C ASN A 416 -21.12 20.33 -30.58
N GLY A 417 -20.48 19.23 -31.01
CA GLY A 417 -19.99 19.02 -32.38
C GLY A 417 -19.43 17.63 -32.73
N GLY A 418 -19.15 16.73 -31.79
CA GLY A 418 -18.59 15.40 -32.09
C GLY A 418 -18.80 14.35 -31.00
N PRO A 419 -18.55 13.06 -31.31
CA PRO A 419 -18.90 11.93 -30.44
C PRO A 419 -17.94 11.79 -29.26
N VAL A 420 -18.48 11.76 -28.04
CA VAL A 420 -17.77 11.31 -26.83
C VAL A 420 -18.03 9.80 -26.69
N TYR A 421 -16.98 8.99 -26.69
CA TYR A 421 -17.09 7.54 -26.43
C TYR A 421 -17.01 7.30 -24.93
N VAL A 422 -18.15 7.05 -24.28
CA VAL A 422 -18.21 6.64 -22.87
C VAL A 422 -18.50 5.14 -22.84
N THR A 423 -17.56 4.34 -22.34
CA THR A 423 -17.78 2.94 -21.97
C THR A 423 -17.83 2.90 -20.44
N SER A 424 -19.00 2.70 -19.82
CA SER A 424 -19.11 2.74 -18.35
C SER A 424 -20.07 1.70 -17.77
N ASN A 425 -19.66 1.02 -16.69
CA ASN A 425 -20.52 0.22 -15.81
C ASN A 425 -20.95 0.98 -14.52
N ASP A 426 -20.65 2.29 -14.42
CA ASP A 426 -20.63 3.07 -13.16
C ASP A 426 -21.97 3.73 -12.73
N PHE A 427 -23.14 3.23 -13.17
CA PHE A 427 -24.43 3.82 -12.79
C PHE A 427 -24.95 3.27 -11.45
N CYS A 428 -24.80 4.04 -10.37
CA CYS A 428 -25.51 3.82 -9.10
C CYS A 428 -26.55 4.91 -8.82
N CYS A 429 -27.59 4.52 -8.09
CA CYS A 429 -28.85 5.23 -7.84
C CYS A 429 -28.67 6.64 -7.23
N GLY A 430 -29.19 7.66 -7.93
CA GLY A 430 -29.27 9.05 -7.44
C GLY A 430 -28.60 10.11 -8.31
N ASN A 431 -27.85 9.73 -9.34
CA ASN A 431 -27.09 10.66 -10.18
C ASN A 431 -27.98 11.34 -11.25
N THR A 432 -27.90 12.67 -11.35
CA THR A 432 -28.60 13.46 -12.38
C THR A 432 -27.64 13.72 -13.55
N VAL A 433 -27.96 13.24 -14.75
CA VAL A 433 -27.26 13.63 -15.99
C VAL A 433 -27.83 14.98 -16.44
N ASN A 434 -27.01 16.03 -16.45
CA ASN A 434 -27.44 17.37 -16.84
C ASN A 434 -26.89 17.69 -18.25
N ALA A 435 -27.64 17.30 -19.29
CA ALA A 435 -27.32 17.65 -20.66
C ALA A 435 -27.87 19.06 -20.97
N SER A 436 -27.00 20.01 -21.32
CA SER A 436 -27.45 21.30 -21.82
C SER A 436 -28.10 21.12 -23.21
N ALA A 437 -29.31 21.65 -23.36
CA ALA A 437 -30.13 21.53 -24.56
C ALA A 437 -29.42 22.13 -25.79
N ASN A 438 -28.77 21.31 -26.61
CA ASN A 438 -28.58 21.47 -28.07
C ASN A 438 -27.44 20.56 -28.58
N GLY A 439 -27.67 19.25 -28.73
CA GLY A 439 -26.77 18.38 -29.51
C GLY A 439 -27.01 16.90 -29.27
N ALA A 440 -27.01 16.12 -30.35
CA ALA A 440 -27.24 14.68 -30.33
C ALA A 440 -26.05 13.94 -29.69
N ALA A 441 -26.29 13.27 -28.56
CA ALA A 441 -25.37 12.30 -27.99
C ALA A 441 -25.87 10.88 -28.31
N SER A 442 -24.98 10.02 -28.77
CA SER A 442 -25.25 8.59 -28.97
C SER A 442 -24.88 7.83 -27.69
N TYR A 443 -25.88 7.43 -26.91
CA TYR A 443 -25.70 6.61 -25.71
C TYR A 443 -25.82 5.13 -26.09
N TYR A 444 -24.80 4.33 -25.79
CA TYR A 444 -24.91 2.86 -25.75
C TYR A 444 -24.95 2.47 -24.27
N SER A 445 -26.13 2.14 -23.77
CA SER A 445 -26.31 1.52 -22.45
C SER A 445 -26.79 0.09 -22.64
N ASP A 446 -25.91 -0.88 -22.38
CA ASP A 446 -26.31 -2.26 -22.15
C ASP A 446 -26.70 -2.40 -20.68
N ASN A 447 -27.87 -1.90 -20.27
CA ASN A 447 -28.47 -2.28 -18.99
C ASN A 447 -29.99 -2.03 -18.95
N TYR A 448 -30.72 -3.11 -18.71
CA TYR A 448 -32.15 -3.16 -18.49
C TYR A 448 -32.56 -2.30 -17.29
N TRP A 449 -33.51 -1.37 -17.49
CA TRP A 449 -34.23 -0.72 -16.39
C TRP A 449 -35.17 -1.73 -15.72
N SER A 450 -35.05 -1.85 -14.39
CA SER A 450 -36.07 -2.48 -13.55
C SER A 450 -36.62 -1.46 -12.54
N ASP A 451 -37.91 -1.62 -12.30
CA ASP A 451 -38.85 -0.75 -11.59
C ASP A 451 -38.33 0.06 -10.40
N TRP A 452 -38.66 1.35 -10.40
CA TRP A 452 -38.74 2.16 -9.18
C TRP A 452 -40.20 2.48 -8.86
N SER A 453 -40.82 1.62 -8.05
CA SER A 453 -42.03 1.96 -7.31
C SER A 453 -41.70 2.13 -5.83
N GLY A 454 -41.78 3.39 -5.36
CA GLY A 454 -41.98 3.69 -3.94
C GLY A 454 -40.77 4.25 -3.19
N ILE A 455 -40.67 5.59 -3.13
CA ILE A 455 -40.29 6.29 -1.90
C ILE A 455 -41.22 7.50 -1.75
N GLY A 456 -42.06 7.46 -0.72
CA GLY A 456 -42.98 8.53 -0.35
C GLY A 456 -42.35 9.57 0.57
N GLY A 457 -42.64 10.84 0.27
CA GLY A 457 -43.09 11.90 1.19
C GLY A 457 -42.21 12.35 2.35
N TYR A 458 -41.81 13.64 2.33
CA TYR A 458 -41.87 14.59 3.46
C TYR A 458 -41.80 16.05 2.91
N PRO A 459 -42.19 17.11 3.66
CA PRO A 459 -43.15 18.11 3.19
C PRO A 459 -42.56 19.52 3.06
N VAL A 460 -43.15 20.37 2.22
CA VAL A 460 -42.90 21.82 2.23
C VAL A 460 -44.19 22.56 2.61
N PRO A 461 -44.23 23.33 3.72
CA PRO A 461 -45.38 24.14 4.09
C PRO A 461 -45.31 25.58 3.54
N GLY A 462 -46.37 25.97 2.81
CA GLY A 462 -46.91 27.34 2.70
C GLY A 462 -46.24 28.29 1.68
N THR A 463 -46.94 29.11 0.88
CA THR A 463 -48.36 29.43 0.75
C THR A 463 -48.64 30.20 -0.57
N ASN A 464 -49.65 29.71 -1.31
CA ASN A 464 -50.70 30.45 -2.07
C ASN A 464 -50.37 31.21 -3.40
N PRO A 465 -51.38 31.54 -4.25
CA PRO A 465 -51.92 30.72 -5.36
C PRO A 465 -52.06 31.52 -6.68
N GLN A 466 -52.67 30.93 -7.71
CA GLN A 466 -53.12 31.52 -9.00
C GLN A 466 -52.11 31.53 -10.16
N ASN A 467 -52.14 30.45 -10.95
CA ASN A 467 -52.61 30.54 -12.35
C ASN A 467 -52.72 29.12 -12.93
N ASP A 468 -53.95 28.61 -13.00
CA ASP A 468 -54.32 27.52 -13.89
C ASP A 468 -54.14 28.00 -15.34
N TRP A 469 -53.02 27.63 -15.96
CA TRP A 469 -52.89 27.47 -17.41
C TRP A 469 -52.04 26.22 -17.68
N ALA A 470 -52.68 25.06 -17.61
CA ALA A 470 -52.17 23.86 -18.28
C ALA A 470 -52.43 24.00 -19.79
N PRO A 471 -51.41 24.05 -20.65
CA PRO A 471 -51.61 23.88 -22.08
C PRO A 471 -51.80 22.39 -22.37
N ARG A 472 -53.00 22.08 -22.87
CA ARG A 472 -53.36 21.04 -23.85
C ARG A 472 -52.39 19.84 -23.93
N GLY A 473 -52.89 18.68 -23.48
CA GLY A 473 -52.30 17.40 -23.83
C GLY A 473 -52.23 17.27 -25.35
N ASP A 474 -51.01 17.03 -25.82
CA ASP A 474 -50.77 16.62 -27.20
C ASP A 474 -51.40 15.23 -27.39
N LEU A 475 -52.57 15.21 -28.02
CA LEU A 475 -53.09 14.03 -28.70
C LEU A 475 -52.24 13.83 -29.96
N GLY A 476 -51.11 13.14 -29.78
CA GLY A 476 -50.30 12.66 -30.89
C GLY A 476 -51.06 11.56 -31.62
N LEU A 477 -51.66 11.90 -32.75
CA LEU A 477 -52.08 10.95 -33.78
C LEU A 477 -50.83 10.27 -34.34
N ASP A 478 -50.58 9.02 -33.96
CA ASP A 478 -49.61 8.18 -34.66
C ASP A 478 -50.31 7.56 -35.86
N MET A 479 -50.13 8.17 -37.03
CA MET A 479 -50.46 7.55 -38.31
C MET A 479 -49.14 7.23 -38.99
N THR A 480 -48.51 6.13 -38.59
CA THR A 480 -47.41 5.55 -39.33
C THR A 480 -47.93 5.11 -40.69
N PRO A 481 -47.41 5.63 -41.82
CA PRO A 481 -47.52 4.89 -43.07
C PRO A 481 -46.62 3.67 -42.89
N ASP A 482 -47.19 2.47 -42.93
CA ASP A 482 -46.38 1.29 -43.25
C ASP A 482 -45.78 1.56 -44.64
N VAL A 483 -44.48 1.86 -44.69
CA VAL A 483 -43.72 1.84 -45.93
C VAL A 483 -43.58 0.36 -46.30
N VAL A 484 -44.50 -0.13 -47.14
CA VAL A 484 -44.46 -1.50 -47.66
C VAL A 484 -43.59 -1.53 -48.91
N ASP A 485 -42.41 -2.12 -48.81
CA ASP A 485 -41.60 -2.50 -49.97
C ASP A 485 -42.23 -3.74 -50.64
N TYR A 486 -43.00 -3.52 -51.70
CA TYR A 486 -43.55 -4.60 -52.53
C TYR A 486 -42.54 -5.03 -53.60
N ASN A 487 -42.01 -6.24 -53.48
CA ASN A 487 -41.32 -6.92 -54.58
C ASN A 487 -42.32 -7.87 -55.28
N VAL A 488 -43.27 -7.31 -56.03
CA VAL A 488 -44.39 -8.09 -56.60
C VAL A 488 -44.40 -7.98 -58.12
N ALA A 489 -44.31 -9.11 -58.80
CA ALA A 489 -44.76 -9.21 -60.19
C ALA A 489 -46.29 -9.40 -60.17
N GLY A 490 -47.06 -8.34 -60.43
CA GLY A 490 -48.52 -8.41 -60.49
C GLY A 490 -49.24 -7.24 -59.80
N SER A 491 -50.55 -7.38 -59.64
CA SER A 491 -51.41 -6.42 -58.93
C SER A 491 -51.26 -6.60 -57.42
N PHE A 492 -51.14 -5.50 -56.67
CA PHE A 492 -51.15 -5.51 -55.20
C PHE A 492 -51.97 -4.35 -54.63
N GLY A 493 -52.50 -4.53 -53.42
CA GLY A 493 -53.32 -3.54 -52.73
C GLY A 493 -52.61 -2.92 -51.52
N LEU A 494 -52.72 -1.59 -51.38
CA LEU A 494 -52.25 -0.82 -50.22
C LEU A 494 -53.44 -0.50 -49.32
N MET A 495 -53.39 -0.96 -48.08
CA MET A 495 -54.42 -0.76 -47.06
C MET A 495 -54.11 0.48 -46.21
N VAL A 496 -55.11 1.34 -45.98
CA VAL A 496 -54.99 2.49 -45.08
C VAL A 496 -55.90 2.30 -43.86
N LYS A 497 -55.32 2.33 -42.66
CA LYS A 497 -56.00 2.14 -41.37
C LYS A 497 -55.80 3.35 -40.44
N ILE A 498 -56.69 3.53 -39.48
CA ILE A 498 -56.49 4.46 -38.35
C ILE A 498 -56.60 3.65 -37.08
N GLU A 499 -55.56 3.66 -36.24
CA GLU A 499 -55.53 2.79 -35.05
C GLU A 499 -56.04 3.47 -33.77
N GLU A 500 -55.90 4.79 -33.59
CA GLU A 500 -56.48 5.49 -32.44
C GLU A 500 -56.84 6.96 -32.75
N CYS A 501 -58.10 7.26 -33.10
CA CYS A 501 -58.67 8.61 -32.96
C CYS A 501 -60.20 8.64 -33.09
N VAL A 502 -60.85 9.61 -32.44
CA VAL A 502 -62.22 10.05 -32.77
C VAL A 502 -62.08 11.25 -33.71
N ILE A 503 -62.30 11.07 -35.02
CA ILE A 503 -62.18 12.15 -36.00
C ILE A 503 -63.56 12.53 -36.56
N ASP A 504 -63.92 13.80 -36.45
CA ASP A 504 -65.12 14.39 -37.06
C ASP A 504 -64.72 15.00 -38.43
N LEU A 505 -64.57 14.14 -39.45
CA LEU A 505 -64.11 14.53 -40.79
C LEU A 505 -65.28 14.99 -41.67
N ASN A 506 -65.26 16.22 -42.19
CA ASN A 506 -66.20 16.63 -43.24
C ASN A 506 -65.68 16.36 -44.66
N ALA A 507 -64.36 16.45 -44.86
CA ALA A 507 -63.69 16.08 -46.10
C ALA A 507 -62.17 16.00 -45.87
N ALA A 508 -61.52 14.93 -46.33
CA ALA A 508 -60.07 14.82 -46.35
C ALA A 508 -59.58 14.49 -47.77
N ASP A 509 -58.56 15.23 -48.22
CA ASP A 509 -57.85 14.98 -49.47
C ASP A 509 -56.53 14.25 -49.15
N ILE A 510 -56.45 12.95 -49.45
CA ILE A 510 -55.22 12.16 -49.30
C ILE A 510 -54.57 12.03 -50.67
N TRP A 511 -53.31 12.41 -50.79
CA TRP A 511 -52.54 12.24 -52.04
C TRP A 511 -51.52 11.13 -51.86
N ILE A 512 -51.50 10.18 -52.80
CA ILE A 512 -50.51 9.10 -52.82
C ILE A 512 -49.66 9.27 -54.07
N GLU A 513 -48.38 9.54 -53.87
CA GLU A 513 -47.36 9.57 -54.93
C GLU A 513 -46.81 8.16 -55.16
N TYR A 514 -46.83 7.70 -56.40
CA TYR A 514 -46.32 6.40 -56.81
C TYR A 514 -45.43 6.53 -58.06
N PRO A 515 -44.51 5.58 -58.32
CA PRO A 515 -43.70 5.60 -59.54
C PRO A 515 -44.56 5.57 -60.80
N ALA A 516 -44.20 6.34 -61.83
CA ALA A 516 -44.97 6.41 -63.10
C ALA A 516 -45.06 5.09 -63.89
N GLU A 517 -44.37 4.04 -63.43
CA GLU A 517 -44.39 2.69 -64.00
C GLU A 517 -45.53 1.82 -63.45
N LEU A 518 -46.23 2.30 -62.42
CA LEU A 518 -47.45 1.70 -61.86
C LEU A 518 -48.68 2.43 -62.39
N SER A 519 -49.81 1.72 -62.43
CA SER A 519 -51.15 2.30 -62.67
C SER A 519 -52.08 1.93 -61.52
N VAL A 520 -52.96 2.85 -61.11
CA VAL A 520 -54.00 2.54 -60.13
C VAL A 520 -55.19 1.92 -60.90
N SER A 521 -55.72 0.83 -60.37
CA SER A 521 -56.78 0.05 -61.04
C SER A 521 -58.11 0.04 -60.30
N ALA A 522 -58.08 0.28 -59.00
CA ALA A 522 -59.26 0.50 -58.17
C ALA A 522 -58.88 1.23 -56.88
N VAL A 523 -59.85 1.96 -56.33
CA VAL A 523 -59.84 2.40 -54.93
C VAL A 523 -61.17 1.98 -54.33
N ALA A 524 -61.15 1.16 -53.29
CA ALA A 524 -62.35 0.63 -52.65
C ALA A 524 -62.45 1.14 -51.21
N GLY A 525 -63.60 1.72 -50.85
CA GLY A 525 -63.93 1.99 -49.45
C GLY A 525 -64.25 0.69 -48.74
N LEU A 526 -63.63 0.46 -47.59
CA LEU A 526 -63.77 -0.78 -46.82
C LEU A 526 -64.71 -0.59 -45.61
N ASP A 527 -64.74 0.62 -45.06
CA ASP A 527 -65.75 1.03 -44.08
C ASP A 527 -66.93 1.75 -44.76
N GLY A 528 -68.13 1.23 -44.54
CA GLY A 528 -69.38 1.75 -45.10
C GLY A 528 -69.77 3.16 -44.63
N ASN A 529 -69.03 3.73 -43.67
CA ASN A 529 -69.20 5.10 -43.20
C ASN A 529 -68.58 6.17 -44.11
N PHE A 530 -67.71 5.78 -45.06
CA PHE A 530 -66.99 6.70 -45.94
C PHE A 530 -67.36 6.47 -47.41
N THR A 531 -67.50 7.57 -48.16
CA THR A 531 -67.52 7.52 -49.63
C THR A 531 -66.15 7.91 -50.16
N VAL A 532 -65.60 7.07 -51.03
CA VAL A 532 -64.28 7.27 -51.63
C VAL A 532 -64.41 7.73 -53.07
N TYR A 533 -63.78 8.87 -53.39
CA TYR A 533 -63.64 9.36 -54.75
C TYR A 533 -62.16 9.39 -55.11
N HIS A 534 -61.77 8.87 -56.27
CA HIS A 534 -60.41 8.99 -56.76
C HIS A 534 -60.33 9.81 -58.05
N ASN A 535 -59.26 10.59 -58.18
CA ASN A 535 -58.87 11.22 -59.44
C ASN A 535 -57.36 11.03 -59.60
N GLU A 536 -56.96 10.40 -60.69
CA GLU A 536 -55.56 10.27 -61.06
C GLU A 536 -55.14 11.51 -61.85
N THR A 537 -54.01 12.10 -61.44
CA THR A 537 -53.40 13.19 -62.19
C THR A 537 -51.99 12.75 -62.57
N THR A 538 -51.78 12.54 -63.86
CA THR A 538 -50.45 12.25 -64.42
C THR A 538 -49.63 13.53 -64.37
N ASN A 539 -48.47 13.51 -63.73
CA ASN A 539 -47.60 14.69 -63.65
C ASN A 539 -46.47 14.56 -64.69
N PRO A 540 -46.52 15.28 -65.82
CA PRO A 540 -45.60 15.06 -66.92
C PRO A 540 -44.16 15.56 -66.68
N LEU A 541 -43.85 16.10 -65.48
CA LEU A 541 -42.57 16.77 -65.18
C LEU A 541 -41.69 16.04 -64.15
N ASN A 542 -42.14 14.92 -63.59
CA ASN A 542 -41.42 14.08 -62.64
C ASN A 542 -41.71 12.60 -62.92
N THR A 543 -40.80 11.70 -62.54
CA THR A 543 -40.92 10.24 -62.77
C THR A 543 -41.95 9.55 -61.86
N ARG A 544 -42.95 10.30 -61.37
CA ARG A 544 -43.92 9.88 -60.37
C ARG A 544 -45.30 10.43 -60.71
N ASP A 545 -46.32 9.61 -60.55
CA ASP A 545 -47.73 9.97 -60.69
C ASP A 545 -48.40 10.10 -59.32
N THR A 546 -49.57 10.75 -59.30
CA THR A 546 -50.34 10.99 -58.06
C THR A 546 -51.78 10.53 -58.20
N VAL A 547 -52.26 9.79 -57.20
CA VAL A 547 -53.69 9.52 -57.02
C VAL A 547 -54.20 10.35 -55.84
N LYS A 548 -55.25 11.13 -56.10
CA LYS A 548 -55.98 11.83 -55.05
C LYS A 548 -57.13 10.95 -54.59
N VAL A 549 -57.17 10.62 -53.31
CA VAL A 549 -58.28 9.93 -52.65
C VAL A 549 -59.03 10.95 -51.78
N GLN A 550 -60.29 11.19 -52.12
CA GLN A 550 -61.20 12.04 -51.38
C GLN A 550 -62.10 11.20 -50.48
N LEU A 551 -62.08 11.49 -49.18
CA LEU A 551 -62.95 10.86 -48.19
C LEU A 551 -64.09 11.81 -47.82
N GLY A 552 -65.33 11.37 -47.97
CA GLY A 552 -66.53 12.06 -47.45
C GLY A 552 -67.29 11.18 -46.46
N VAL A 553 -67.60 11.70 -45.28
CA VAL A 553 -68.35 10.97 -44.24
C VAL A 553 -69.84 10.92 -44.57
N MET A 554 -70.46 9.73 -44.52
CA MET A 554 -71.90 9.58 -44.72
C MET A 554 -72.73 9.80 -43.44
N THR A 555 -72.25 9.40 -42.24
CA THR A 555 -72.78 9.80 -40.91
C THR A 555 -71.99 9.13 -39.76
N GLY A 556 -71.66 9.86 -38.68
CA GLY A 556 -71.29 9.31 -37.36
C GLY A 556 -69.78 9.30 -37.01
N THR A 557 -69.47 9.27 -35.71
CA THR A 557 -68.12 9.14 -35.13
C THR A 557 -67.74 7.66 -34.98
N THR A 558 -66.59 7.26 -35.52
CA THR A 558 -65.95 5.94 -35.25
C THR A 558 -64.86 6.07 -34.17
N SER A 559 -64.62 5.00 -33.42
CA SER A 559 -63.55 4.91 -32.41
C SER A 559 -62.98 3.51 -32.35
N GLY A 560 -61.68 3.36 -32.58
CA GLY A 560 -60.95 2.09 -32.62
C GLY A 560 -60.23 1.86 -33.95
N PRO A 561 -59.48 0.75 -34.08
CA PRO A 561 -58.76 0.42 -35.31
C PRO A 561 -59.72 0.04 -36.43
N ASP A 562 -59.94 0.96 -37.37
CA ASP A 562 -60.81 0.75 -38.55
C ASP A 562 -60.02 0.86 -39.86
N GLU A 563 -60.29 -0.06 -40.80
CA GLU A 563 -59.73 -0.05 -42.16
C GLU A 563 -60.56 0.87 -43.05
N LEU A 564 -59.95 1.95 -43.57
CA LEU A 564 -60.70 2.98 -44.27
C LEU A 564 -60.92 2.63 -45.75
N PHE A 565 -59.84 2.38 -46.49
CA PHE A 565 -59.88 2.08 -47.92
C PHE A 565 -58.63 1.33 -48.37
N GLU A 566 -58.75 0.66 -49.52
CA GLU A 566 -57.65 -0.01 -50.21
C GLU A 566 -57.42 0.63 -51.60
N VAL A 567 -56.15 0.83 -51.97
CA VAL A 567 -55.74 1.28 -53.31
C VAL A 567 -55.00 0.16 -54.02
N THR A 568 -55.50 -0.28 -55.18
CA THR A 568 -54.87 -1.37 -55.95
C THR A 568 -53.97 -0.83 -57.06
N PHE A 569 -52.68 -1.15 -57.02
CA PHE A 569 -51.67 -0.80 -58.01
C PHE A 569 -51.34 -1.98 -58.93
N ASN A 570 -51.16 -1.70 -60.23
CA ASN A 570 -50.77 -2.66 -61.26
C ASN A 570 -49.43 -2.24 -61.90
N GLY A 571 -48.44 -3.14 -61.89
CA GLY A 571 -47.14 -2.94 -62.53
C GLY A 571 -46.90 -3.83 -63.76
N ALA A 572 -46.08 -3.36 -64.70
CA ALA A 572 -45.56 -4.19 -65.79
C ALA A 572 -44.56 -5.23 -65.24
N ALA A 573 -44.52 -6.43 -65.83
CA ALA A 573 -43.92 -7.65 -65.28
C ALA A 573 -42.37 -7.69 -65.13
N SER A 574 -41.69 -6.55 -64.95
CA SER A 574 -40.24 -6.50 -64.76
C SER A 574 -39.85 -5.41 -63.76
N CYS A 575 -39.36 -5.87 -62.59
CA CYS A 575 -38.60 -5.18 -61.55
C CYS A 575 -38.70 -3.64 -61.43
N ILE A 576 -39.40 -3.17 -60.39
CA ILE A 576 -39.26 -1.81 -59.86
C ILE A 576 -37.86 -1.70 -59.21
N PRO A 577 -37.05 -0.65 -59.48
CA PRO A 577 -35.74 -0.48 -58.85
C PRO A 577 -35.84 -0.34 -57.32
N LEU A 578 -34.94 -0.98 -56.57
CA LEU A 578 -34.76 -0.77 -55.13
C LEU A 578 -34.58 0.73 -54.81
N GLY A 579 -35.43 1.28 -53.94
CA GLY A 579 -35.47 2.72 -53.59
C GLY A 579 -36.60 3.53 -54.24
N SER A 580 -37.65 2.87 -54.75
CA SER A 580 -38.80 3.51 -55.41
C SER A 580 -40.02 3.59 -54.48
N ASP A 581 -39.93 4.32 -53.37
CA ASP A 581 -40.99 4.32 -52.34
C ASP A 581 -42.31 4.94 -52.85
N ILE A 582 -43.44 4.30 -52.53
CA ILE A 582 -44.77 4.94 -52.55
C ILE A 582 -44.85 5.88 -51.35
N ARG A 583 -45.26 7.14 -51.57
CA ARG A 583 -45.27 8.18 -50.53
C ARG A 583 -46.68 8.72 -50.34
N MET A 584 -47.15 8.75 -49.10
CA MET A 584 -48.36 9.48 -48.74
C MET A 584 -47.99 10.94 -48.47
N ILE A 585 -48.62 11.87 -49.19
CA ILE A 585 -48.47 13.30 -48.99
C ILE A 585 -49.81 13.84 -48.48
N TYR A 586 -49.83 14.31 -47.24
CA TYR A 586 -51.00 14.94 -46.66
C TYR A 586 -51.10 16.42 -47.07
N ARG A 587 -52.31 16.87 -47.44
CA ARG A 587 -52.71 18.29 -47.41
C ARG A 587 -54.16 18.43 -46.97
N ASP A 588 -54.37 19.26 -45.95
CA ASP A 588 -55.67 19.75 -45.44
C ASP A 588 -56.60 18.69 -44.82
N LEU A 589 -56.38 18.38 -43.54
CA LEU A 589 -57.45 17.92 -42.65
C LEU A 589 -58.20 19.16 -42.12
N ARG A 590 -59.49 19.27 -42.40
CA ARG A 590 -60.35 20.36 -41.89
C ARG A 590 -61.33 19.80 -40.88
N ASP A 591 -61.41 20.42 -39.70
CA ASP A 591 -62.46 20.14 -38.73
C ASP A 591 -63.81 20.79 -39.13
N ASN A 592 -64.86 20.49 -38.36
CA ASN A 592 -66.23 20.99 -38.55
C ASN A 592 -66.37 22.55 -38.50
N SER A 593 -65.26 23.30 -38.29
CA SER A 593 -65.23 24.76 -38.26
C SER A 593 -64.55 25.43 -39.46
N GLY A 594 -63.92 24.65 -40.36
CA GLY A 594 -63.34 25.15 -41.61
C GLY A 594 -61.96 25.81 -41.49
N LEU A 595 -61.22 25.58 -40.40
CA LEU A 595 -59.84 26.05 -40.23
C LEU A 595 -58.81 24.93 -40.53
N PRO A 596 -57.65 25.23 -41.15
CA PRO A 596 -56.60 24.24 -41.40
C PRO A 596 -55.79 23.90 -40.13
N ASN A 597 -55.62 22.60 -39.85
CA ASN A 597 -54.71 22.12 -38.80
C ASN A 597 -53.24 22.26 -39.25
N SER A 598 -52.42 22.97 -38.48
CA SER A 598 -51.01 23.20 -38.79
C SER A 598 -50.09 22.13 -38.17
N ILE A 599 -49.86 21.02 -38.88
CA ILE A 599 -48.72 20.13 -38.60
C ILE A 599 -48.05 19.82 -39.95
N LEU A 600 -46.84 20.36 -40.13
CA LEU A 600 -45.91 20.07 -41.21
C LEU A 600 -44.60 19.62 -40.54
N ALA A 601 -44.27 18.33 -40.62
CA ALA A 601 -42.92 17.84 -40.38
C ALA A 601 -42.65 16.59 -41.24
N PRO A 602 -41.55 16.55 -42.02
CA PRO A 602 -41.07 15.34 -42.72
C PRO A 602 -39.85 14.70 -42.01
N LEU A 603 -39.53 13.45 -42.40
CA LEU A 603 -38.33 12.59 -42.13
C LEU A 603 -38.60 11.47 -41.07
N ALA A 604 -38.17 10.19 -41.18
CA ALA A 604 -36.99 9.56 -41.82
C ALA A 604 -37.21 8.04 -42.19
N SER A 605 -36.16 7.44 -42.77
CA SER A 605 -35.92 6.14 -43.48
C SER A 605 -36.53 4.80 -42.98
N PRO A 606 -36.62 3.74 -43.85
CA PRO A 606 -37.44 2.54 -43.64
C PRO A 606 -36.72 1.36 -42.94
N THR A 607 -37.50 0.57 -42.19
CA THR A 607 -37.14 -0.77 -41.68
C THR A 607 -38.10 -1.83 -42.22
N THR A 608 -37.57 -2.94 -42.75
CA THR A 608 -38.30 -4.04 -43.42
C THR A 608 -38.70 -5.18 -42.45
N PHE A 609 -39.87 -5.82 -42.65
CA PHE A 609 -40.27 -7.08 -41.98
C PHE A 609 -40.81 -8.14 -42.97
N THR A 610 -40.57 -9.43 -42.68
CA THR A 610 -40.99 -10.63 -43.44
C THR A 610 -41.91 -11.54 -42.61
N SER A 611 -42.78 -12.33 -43.25
CA SER A 611 -43.69 -13.30 -42.59
C SER A 611 -42.96 -14.51 -42.05
N ASP A 612 -42.93 -14.71 -40.74
CA ASP A 612 -42.18 -15.79 -40.09
C ASP A 612 -43.05 -17.01 -39.69
N PRO A 613 -42.49 -18.24 -39.74
CA PRO A 613 -43.14 -19.48 -39.27
C PRO A 613 -43.45 -19.44 -37.75
N PRO A 614 -44.30 -20.35 -37.21
CA PRO A 614 -44.61 -20.39 -35.77
C PRO A 614 -43.34 -20.50 -34.93
N THR A 615 -43.02 -19.48 -34.12
CA THR A 615 -41.78 -19.41 -33.36
C THR A 615 -41.93 -19.93 -31.93
N ILE A 616 -41.03 -20.83 -31.48
CA ILE A 616 -40.78 -21.03 -30.04
C ILE A 616 -39.63 -20.13 -29.63
N VAL A 617 -39.86 -19.36 -28.56
CA VAL A 617 -38.82 -18.71 -27.77
C VAL A 617 -38.56 -19.56 -26.53
N VAL A 618 -37.31 -20.01 -26.37
CA VAL A 618 -36.82 -20.71 -25.17
C VAL A 618 -36.18 -19.67 -24.26
N ASN A 619 -36.81 -19.41 -23.11
CA ASN A 619 -36.30 -18.51 -22.08
C ASN A 619 -35.75 -19.34 -20.90
N SER A 620 -34.52 -19.08 -20.43
CA SER A 620 -34.04 -19.62 -19.16
C SER A 620 -34.57 -18.77 -17.98
N PRO A 621 -34.81 -19.35 -16.79
CA PRO A 621 -35.06 -18.56 -15.58
C PRO A 621 -33.89 -17.62 -15.29
N ALA A 622 -34.16 -16.43 -14.74
CA ALA A 622 -33.13 -15.46 -14.38
C ALA A 622 -32.06 -16.09 -13.47
N GLY A 623 -30.80 -16.08 -13.90
CA GLY A 623 -29.66 -16.67 -13.16
C GLY A 623 -29.23 -18.07 -13.60
N LEU A 624 -29.85 -18.66 -14.64
CA LEU A 624 -29.37 -19.89 -15.29
C LEU A 624 -28.91 -19.59 -16.72
N LEU A 625 -27.78 -20.20 -17.12
CA LEU A 625 -27.05 -19.92 -18.36
C LEU A 625 -27.98 -19.83 -19.59
N PRO A 626 -27.72 -18.89 -20.52
CA PRO A 626 -28.53 -18.73 -21.73
C PRO A 626 -28.41 -19.96 -22.64
N THR A 627 -29.29 -20.03 -23.64
CA THR A 627 -29.32 -21.01 -24.72
C THR A 627 -27.93 -21.56 -25.08
N GLY A 628 -27.67 -22.87 -24.89
CA GLY A 628 -26.35 -23.46 -25.19
C GLY A 628 -25.41 -23.74 -24.00
N GLY A 629 -25.82 -23.47 -22.75
CA GLY A 629 -24.95 -23.58 -21.57
C GLY A 629 -24.55 -24.99 -21.08
N PHE A 630 -23.76 -25.03 -20.01
CA PHE A 630 -23.30 -26.23 -19.32
C PHE A 630 -24.21 -26.58 -18.14
N TYR A 631 -24.54 -27.85 -17.98
CA TYR A 631 -25.49 -28.32 -16.96
C TYR A 631 -24.94 -29.51 -16.20
N ASN A 632 -24.86 -29.40 -14.87
CA ASN A 632 -24.59 -30.51 -13.96
C ASN A 632 -25.86 -31.12 -13.33
N VAL A 633 -26.98 -30.42 -13.49
CA VAL A 633 -28.32 -30.86 -13.07
C VAL A 633 -29.28 -30.81 -14.25
N ARG A 634 -30.42 -31.50 -14.14
CA ARG A 634 -31.43 -31.52 -15.21
C ARG A 634 -31.87 -30.10 -15.61
N PRO A 635 -31.88 -29.74 -16.91
CA PRO A 635 -32.30 -28.43 -17.35
C PRO A 635 -33.81 -28.23 -17.17
N VAL A 636 -34.18 -27.00 -16.84
CA VAL A 636 -35.56 -26.51 -16.76
C VAL A 636 -35.68 -25.28 -17.65
N LEU A 637 -36.60 -25.33 -18.62
CA LEU A 637 -36.75 -24.32 -19.66
C LEU A 637 -38.15 -23.72 -19.64
N ASN A 638 -38.27 -22.41 -19.86
CA ASN A 638 -39.57 -21.78 -20.14
C ASN A 638 -39.75 -21.66 -21.65
N LEU A 639 -40.84 -22.23 -22.16
CA LEU A 639 -41.18 -22.25 -23.57
C LEU A 639 -42.34 -21.29 -23.82
N THR A 640 -42.15 -20.34 -24.73
CA THR A 640 -43.20 -19.42 -25.20
C THR A 640 -43.37 -19.64 -26.69
N ALA A 641 -44.58 -19.93 -27.16
CA ALA A 641 -44.84 -20.12 -28.58
C ALA A 641 -45.67 -18.94 -29.11
N HIS A 642 -45.17 -18.28 -30.15
CA HIS A 642 -45.85 -17.17 -30.83
C HIS A 642 -46.34 -17.62 -32.20
N TYR A 643 -47.65 -17.52 -32.41
CA TYR A 643 -48.28 -17.68 -33.72
C TYR A 643 -49.65 -16.99 -33.75
N SER A 644 -50.11 -16.62 -34.94
CA SER A 644 -51.35 -15.87 -35.14
C SER A 644 -52.63 -16.72 -35.19
N CYS A 645 -52.53 -18.06 -35.03
CA CYS A 645 -53.68 -18.97 -34.93
C CYS A 645 -53.41 -20.18 -34.02
N ASP A 646 -54.47 -20.97 -33.74
CA ASP A 646 -54.53 -22.05 -32.73
C ASP A 646 -53.35 -23.05 -32.79
N LEU A 647 -52.62 -23.15 -31.67
CA LEU A 647 -51.50 -24.08 -31.47
C LEU A 647 -52.00 -25.42 -30.91
N ASN A 648 -51.78 -26.53 -31.62
CA ASN A 648 -52.33 -27.82 -31.23
C ASN A 648 -51.39 -28.69 -30.38
N MET A 649 -50.06 -28.64 -30.57
CA MET A 649 -49.15 -29.61 -29.94
C MET A 649 -47.67 -29.20 -29.91
N VAL A 650 -47.01 -29.37 -28.76
CA VAL A 650 -45.54 -29.26 -28.59
C VAL A 650 -44.98 -30.61 -28.10
N ARG A 651 -44.04 -31.18 -28.85
CA ARG A 651 -43.33 -32.44 -28.51
C ARG A 651 -41.82 -32.27 -28.59
N TYR A 652 -41.09 -33.08 -27.83
CA TYR A 652 -39.63 -33.05 -27.78
C TYR A 652 -39.00 -34.43 -28.03
N ASP A 653 -37.77 -34.42 -28.54
CA ASP A 653 -36.89 -35.58 -28.72
C ASP A 653 -35.46 -35.17 -28.35
N ILE A 654 -34.68 -36.08 -27.74
CA ILE A 654 -33.31 -35.80 -27.28
C ILE A 654 -32.35 -36.56 -28.19
N ASP A 655 -31.33 -35.86 -28.69
CA ASP A 655 -30.29 -36.35 -29.61
C ASP A 655 -30.78 -37.04 -30.90
N GLY A 656 -32.06 -36.90 -31.25
CA GLY A 656 -32.62 -37.53 -32.45
C GLY A 656 -32.92 -39.02 -32.28
N ALA A 657 -33.14 -39.49 -31.04
CA ALA A 657 -33.53 -40.86 -30.73
C ALA A 657 -34.89 -41.27 -31.36
N ASN A 658 -35.66 -40.31 -31.88
CA ASN A 658 -37.00 -40.45 -32.45
C ASN A 658 -38.03 -40.98 -31.43
N THR A 659 -37.78 -40.81 -30.14
CA THR A 659 -38.70 -41.14 -29.06
C THR A 659 -39.41 -39.88 -28.59
N TRP A 660 -40.42 -39.47 -29.35
CA TRP A 660 -41.13 -38.21 -29.12
C TRP A 660 -41.99 -38.25 -27.85
N ALA A 661 -41.74 -37.33 -26.92
CA ALA A 661 -42.50 -37.12 -25.71
C ALA A 661 -43.26 -35.77 -25.74
N TYR A 662 -44.39 -35.69 -25.03
CA TYR A 662 -45.24 -34.49 -25.02
C TYR A 662 -44.82 -33.51 -23.93
N VAL A 663 -44.78 -32.21 -24.26
CA VAL A 663 -44.47 -31.13 -23.28
C VAL A 663 -45.71 -30.79 -22.42
N ALA A 664 -46.93 -30.89 -22.97
CA ALA A 664 -48.20 -30.70 -22.26
C ALA A 664 -49.33 -31.56 -22.87
N ALA A 665 -50.46 -31.70 -22.17
CA ALA A 665 -51.59 -32.53 -22.59
C ALA A 665 -52.26 -32.03 -23.90
N PRO A 666 -52.89 -32.90 -24.71
CA PRO A 666 -53.25 -32.60 -26.10
C PRO A 666 -54.42 -31.62 -26.34
N ASP A 667 -55.09 -31.13 -25.30
CA ASP A 667 -56.34 -30.35 -25.43
C ASP A 667 -56.08 -28.84 -25.20
N LEU A 668 -55.54 -28.16 -26.20
CA LEU A 668 -55.33 -26.70 -26.21
C LEU A 668 -56.02 -26.07 -27.44
N ALA A 669 -57.34 -25.99 -27.41
CA ALA A 669 -58.10 -25.25 -28.41
C ALA A 669 -58.33 -23.81 -27.92
N GLY A 670 -57.81 -22.80 -28.64
CA GLY A 670 -58.19 -21.39 -28.44
C GLY A 670 -57.38 -20.57 -27.42
N THR A 671 -56.16 -20.96 -27.05
CA THR A 671 -55.29 -20.17 -26.16
C THR A 671 -53.89 -19.94 -26.73
N THR A 672 -53.41 -18.70 -26.69
CA THR A 672 -51.98 -18.37 -26.86
C THR A 672 -51.16 -19.07 -25.77
N TYR A 673 -50.16 -19.87 -26.17
CA TYR A 673 -49.29 -20.62 -25.27
C TYR A 673 -48.21 -19.71 -24.67
N ASN A 674 -48.59 -18.93 -23.66
CA ASN A 674 -47.70 -18.00 -22.97
C ASN A 674 -47.14 -18.67 -21.70
N ASN A 675 -45.82 -18.90 -21.65
CA ASN A 675 -45.04 -19.34 -20.48
C ASN A 675 -45.34 -20.75 -19.92
N ALA A 676 -44.99 -21.83 -20.63
CA ALA A 676 -44.97 -23.17 -20.03
C ALA A 676 -43.56 -23.62 -19.67
N THR A 677 -43.39 -24.19 -18.47
CA THR A 677 -42.10 -24.73 -18.02
C THR A 677 -41.98 -26.21 -18.41
N TRP A 678 -40.91 -26.55 -19.13
CA TRP A 678 -40.50 -27.92 -19.44
C TRP A 678 -39.30 -28.32 -18.59
N SER A 679 -39.34 -29.52 -18.01
CA SER A 679 -38.25 -30.09 -17.21
C SER A 679 -37.87 -31.47 -17.74
N MET A 680 -36.58 -31.73 -17.91
CA MET A 680 -36.12 -33.05 -18.35
C MET A 680 -36.38 -34.12 -17.29
N THR A 681 -36.81 -35.33 -17.70
CA THR A 681 -37.11 -36.38 -16.74
C THR A 681 -35.82 -36.95 -16.12
N PRO A 682 -35.86 -37.47 -14.87
CA PRO A 682 -34.69 -38.09 -14.25
C PRO A 682 -34.13 -39.29 -15.05
N ALA A 683 -35.03 -40.07 -15.68
CA ALA A 683 -34.64 -41.21 -16.50
C ALA A 683 -33.86 -40.76 -17.74
N ASP A 684 -34.35 -39.74 -18.45
CA ASP A 684 -33.66 -39.17 -19.61
C ASP A 684 -32.30 -38.57 -19.20
N TRP A 685 -32.23 -37.86 -18.08
CA TRP A 685 -30.98 -37.25 -17.58
C TRP A 685 -29.91 -38.29 -17.25
N SER A 686 -30.30 -39.36 -16.57
CA SER A 686 -29.39 -40.44 -16.20
C SER A 686 -28.87 -41.23 -17.41
N ALA A 687 -29.58 -41.21 -18.55
CA ALA A 687 -29.23 -41.94 -19.75
C ALA A 687 -28.21 -41.21 -20.66
N LEU A 688 -28.08 -39.87 -20.52
CA LEU A 688 -27.10 -39.08 -21.29
C LEU A 688 -25.68 -39.27 -20.74
N SER A 689 -24.68 -39.33 -21.64
CA SER A 689 -23.26 -39.21 -21.28
C SER A 689 -22.89 -37.75 -21.00
N ASP A 690 -21.68 -37.47 -20.50
CA ASP A 690 -21.15 -36.10 -20.54
C ASP A 690 -20.81 -35.71 -21.98
N GLY A 691 -21.03 -34.44 -22.33
CA GLY A 691 -20.80 -33.90 -23.67
C GLY A 691 -21.96 -33.08 -24.23
N LEU A 692 -21.83 -32.67 -25.49
CA LEU A 692 -22.80 -31.85 -26.19
C LEU A 692 -24.02 -32.70 -26.58
N HIS A 693 -25.19 -32.26 -26.14
CA HIS A 693 -26.50 -32.83 -26.44
C HIS A 693 -27.40 -31.78 -27.08
N TYR A 694 -28.46 -32.24 -27.74
CA TYR A 694 -29.49 -31.33 -28.23
C TYR A 694 -30.89 -31.87 -27.98
N ILE A 695 -31.80 -30.95 -27.72
CA ILE A 695 -33.23 -31.22 -27.60
C ILE A 695 -33.89 -30.62 -28.83
N ARG A 696 -34.65 -31.45 -29.54
CA ARG A 696 -35.44 -31.04 -30.69
C ARG A 696 -36.89 -30.86 -30.26
N PHE A 697 -37.39 -29.65 -30.34
CA PHE A 697 -38.81 -29.33 -30.17
C PHE A 697 -39.49 -29.24 -31.53
N VAL A 698 -40.71 -29.78 -31.62
CA VAL A 698 -41.56 -29.65 -32.82
C VAL A 698 -42.91 -29.08 -32.41
N VAL A 699 -43.33 -28.04 -33.12
CA VAL A 699 -44.64 -27.40 -32.99
C VAL A 699 -45.47 -27.62 -34.24
N ASN A 700 -46.73 -27.96 -34.04
CA ASN A 700 -47.71 -28.08 -35.10
C ASN A 700 -48.86 -27.09 -34.86
N ALA A 701 -49.21 -26.32 -35.90
CA ALA A 701 -50.44 -25.52 -35.96
C ALA A 701 -51.50 -26.27 -36.80
N ASP A 702 -52.79 -26.03 -36.53
CA ASP A 702 -53.90 -26.54 -37.34
C ASP A 702 -54.66 -25.36 -37.96
N ASP A 703 -54.35 -25.04 -39.21
CA ASP A 703 -55.08 -24.05 -40.00
C ASP A 703 -56.32 -24.65 -40.69
N GLY A 704 -56.71 -25.89 -40.34
CA GLY A 704 -57.82 -26.59 -40.98
C GLY A 704 -57.57 -26.97 -42.45
N ARG A 705 -56.35 -26.80 -42.97
CA ARG A 705 -55.95 -27.19 -44.34
C ARG A 705 -54.78 -28.16 -44.29
N TYR A 706 -55.05 -29.43 -44.01
CA TYR A 706 -54.14 -30.58 -44.27
C TYR A 706 -52.62 -30.30 -44.09
N ASN A 707 -52.14 -30.38 -42.84
CA ASN A 707 -50.81 -30.86 -42.44
C ASN A 707 -49.59 -30.42 -43.29
N LEU A 708 -49.07 -29.18 -43.17
CA LEU A 708 -47.69 -28.90 -43.61
C LEU A 708 -46.87 -27.88 -42.79
N ASP A 709 -47.45 -27.09 -41.89
CA ASP A 709 -46.65 -26.12 -41.12
C ASP A 709 -46.14 -26.71 -39.80
N TYR A 710 -44.94 -27.31 -39.87
CA TYR A 710 -44.16 -27.73 -38.71
C TYR A 710 -42.87 -26.92 -38.62
N ALA A 711 -42.65 -26.29 -37.47
CA ALA A 711 -41.37 -25.66 -37.14
C ALA A 711 -40.61 -26.56 -36.16
N THR A 712 -39.35 -26.83 -36.50
CA THR A 712 -38.46 -27.62 -35.65
C THR A 712 -37.42 -26.69 -35.04
N TYR A 713 -37.32 -26.68 -33.72
CA TYR A 713 -36.35 -25.91 -32.97
C TYR A 713 -35.37 -26.85 -32.30
N GLN A 714 -34.08 -26.55 -32.39
CA GLN A 714 -33.05 -27.30 -31.68
C GLN A 714 -32.47 -26.42 -30.59
N TRP A 715 -32.42 -26.96 -29.38
CA TRP A 715 -31.78 -26.36 -28.23
C TRP A 715 -30.58 -27.22 -27.85
N TYR A 716 -29.39 -26.64 -27.90
CA TYR A 716 -28.15 -27.33 -27.55
C TYR A 716 -27.84 -27.09 -26.07
N PHE A 717 -27.24 -28.09 -25.43
CA PHE A 717 -26.69 -27.96 -24.09
C PHE A 717 -25.56 -28.95 -23.89
N THR A 718 -24.61 -28.64 -23.01
CA THR A 718 -23.56 -29.58 -22.66
C THR A 718 -23.87 -30.16 -21.29
N LYS A 719 -24.05 -31.48 -21.21
CA LYS A 719 -24.11 -32.17 -19.93
C LYS A 719 -22.68 -32.32 -19.41
N ASP A 720 -22.46 -31.88 -18.18
CA ASP A 720 -21.19 -32.05 -17.51
C ASP A 720 -21.43 -32.32 -16.02
N VAL A 721 -21.25 -33.58 -15.62
CA VAL A 721 -21.23 -33.96 -14.20
C VAL A 721 -19.82 -34.36 -13.74
N THR A 722 -18.82 -34.15 -14.59
CA THR A 722 -17.42 -34.44 -14.28
C THR A 722 -16.87 -33.31 -13.43
N LEU A 723 -16.25 -33.65 -12.30
CA LEU A 723 -15.68 -32.65 -11.42
C LEU A 723 -14.39 -32.05 -12.02
N PRO A 724 -14.18 -30.73 -11.92
CA PRO A 724 -12.92 -30.12 -12.28
C PRO A 724 -11.79 -30.56 -11.35
N ASP A 725 -10.55 -30.46 -11.83
CA ASP A 725 -9.36 -30.72 -11.01
C ASP A 725 -9.29 -29.71 -9.85
N ALA A 726 -8.74 -30.13 -8.70
CA ALA A 726 -8.58 -29.24 -7.56
C ALA A 726 -7.47 -28.19 -7.80
N PRO A 727 -7.65 -26.93 -7.35
CA PRO A 727 -6.56 -25.96 -7.30
C PRO A 727 -5.37 -26.50 -6.52
N THR A 728 -4.16 -26.18 -6.97
CA THR A 728 -2.92 -26.66 -6.36
C THR A 728 -2.08 -25.50 -5.81
N ALA A 729 -1.04 -25.81 -5.04
CA ALA A 729 -0.09 -24.83 -4.52
C ALA A 729 -0.72 -23.66 -3.73
N LEU A 730 -1.81 -23.92 -3.00
CA LEU A 730 -2.38 -22.93 -2.09
C LEU A 730 -1.35 -22.53 -1.03
N ALA A 731 -1.04 -21.25 -0.97
CA ALA A 731 -0.19 -20.63 0.02
C ALA A 731 -0.95 -19.50 0.71
N ALA A 732 -0.77 -19.37 2.02
CA ALA A 732 -1.32 -18.31 2.83
C ALA A 732 -0.18 -17.64 3.59
N THR A 733 0.03 -16.34 3.35
CA THR A 733 1.10 -15.55 3.95
C THR A 733 0.54 -14.46 4.85
N PRO A 734 1.17 -14.22 6.02
CA PRO A 734 0.61 -13.33 7.03
C PRO A 734 0.76 -11.87 6.62
N GLY A 735 -0.14 -11.02 7.10
CA GLY A 735 -0.14 -9.56 6.95
C GLY A 735 -0.77 -8.88 8.16
N ASN A 736 -0.70 -7.55 8.23
CA ASN A 736 -1.35 -6.81 9.32
C ASN A 736 -2.84 -6.64 9.02
N ASN A 737 -3.70 -7.31 9.78
CA ASN A 737 -5.13 -7.38 9.54
C ASN A 737 -5.42 -7.76 8.08
N LYS A 738 -4.64 -8.69 7.50
CA LYS A 738 -4.84 -9.24 6.15
C LYS A 738 -4.16 -10.60 6.06
N VAL A 739 -4.66 -11.50 5.23
CA VAL A 739 -3.93 -12.70 4.80
C VAL A 739 -3.83 -12.71 3.29
N HIS A 740 -2.61 -12.85 2.75
CA HIS A 740 -2.39 -12.93 1.31
C HIS A 740 -2.42 -14.39 0.88
N LEU A 741 -3.37 -14.73 0.03
CA LEU A 741 -3.61 -16.05 -0.52
C LEU A 741 -3.16 -16.11 -1.98
N SER A 742 -2.54 -17.22 -2.37
CA SER A 742 -2.19 -17.51 -3.76
C SER A 742 -2.32 -19.00 -4.03
N TRP A 743 -2.77 -19.38 -5.21
CA TRP A 743 -2.90 -20.77 -5.64
C TRP A 743 -2.69 -20.88 -7.15
N THR A 744 -2.72 -22.10 -7.67
CA THR A 744 -2.68 -22.40 -9.10
C THR A 744 -4.03 -22.97 -9.51
N ASN A 745 -4.73 -22.24 -10.38
CA ASN A 745 -5.97 -22.72 -10.99
C ASN A 745 -5.69 -23.91 -11.93
N PRO A 746 -6.63 -24.86 -12.07
CA PRO A 746 -6.62 -25.84 -13.15
C PRO A 746 -6.60 -25.19 -14.54
N PRO A 747 -6.34 -25.96 -15.63
CA PRO A 747 -6.41 -25.44 -16.98
C PRO A 747 -7.77 -24.77 -17.26
N VAL A 748 -7.73 -23.51 -17.72
CA VAL A 748 -8.93 -22.73 -18.04
C VAL A 748 -9.69 -23.42 -19.17
N GLY A 749 -10.99 -23.64 -18.95
CA GLY A 749 -11.86 -24.24 -19.93
C GLY A 749 -13.26 -24.44 -19.36
N PRO A 750 -14.28 -24.45 -20.21
CA PRO A 750 -15.67 -24.46 -19.76
C PRO A 750 -16.06 -25.73 -18.97
N LEU A 751 -15.38 -26.85 -19.25
CA LEU A 751 -15.54 -28.15 -18.57
C LEU A 751 -14.46 -28.43 -17.51
N THR A 752 -13.58 -27.44 -17.24
CA THR A 752 -12.38 -27.68 -16.41
C THR A 752 -12.14 -26.60 -15.36
N PHE A 753 -12.39 -25.33 -15.65
CA PHE A 753 -12.25 -24.21 -14.72
C PHE A 753 -12.90 -22.94 -15.27
N ASP A 754 -13.88 -22.41 -14.51
CA ASP A 754 -14.49 -21.10 -14.70
C ASP A 754 -13.98 -20.11 -13.62
N HIS A 755 -14.19 -20.44 -12.34
CA HIS A 755 -13.75 -19.60 -11.23
C HIS A 755 -13.31 -20.40 -9.99
N ALA A 756 -12.57 -19.74 -9.09
CA ALA A 756 -12.15 -20.30 -7.82
C ALA A 756 -13.03 -19.77 -6.68
N VAL A 757 -13.27 -20.62 -5.68
CA VAL A 757 -13.99 -20.28 -4.45
C VAL A 757 -13.08 -20.55 -3.25
N VAL A 758 -12.88 -19.55 -2.39
CA VAL A 758 -12.03 -19.64 -1.20
C VAL A 758 -12.91 -19.66 0.05
N MET A 759 -12.68 -20.64 0.92
CA MET A 759 -13.35 -20.77 2.20
C MET A 759 -12.36 -20.62 3.36
N ARG A 760 -12.80 -19.96 4.44
CA ARG A 760 -12.02 -19.69 5.66
C ARG A 760 -12.69 -20.26 6.92
N THR A 761 -11.89 -20.76 7.86
CA THR A 761 -12.35 -21.13 9.21
C THR A 761 -11.36 -20.71 10.31
N ASP A 762 -11.86 -20.44 11.51
CA ASP A 762 -11.05 -20.10 12.70
C ASP A 762 -10.39 -21.36 13.29
N TRP A 763 -9.10 -21.29 13.63
CA TRP A 763 -8.33 -22.42 14.16
C TRP A 763 -8.68 -22.78 15.62
N CYS A 764 -8.94 -21.77 16.46
CA CYS A 764 -9.06 -21.97 17.91
C CYS A 764 -10.38 -22.65 18.35
N LEU A 765 -11.44 -22.59 17.54
CA LEU A 765 -12.74 -23.19 17.87
C LEU A 765 -12.80 -24.71 17.64
N PHE A 766 -11.90 -25.30 16.84
CA PHE A 766 -11.97 -26.71 16.42
C PHE A 766 -10.85 -27.62 16.94
N GLY A 767 -10.13 -27.22 17.99
CA GLY A 767 -9.24 -28.13 18.74
C GLY A 767 -8.06 -28.67 17.94
N HIS A 768 -7.43 -27.82 17.11
CA HIS A 768 -6.22 -28.14 16.32
C HIS A 768 -6.40 -29.18 15.20
N ALA A 769 -7.62 -29.52 14.82
CA ALA A 769 -7.89 -30.37 13.66
C ALA A 769 -8.11 -29.51 12.40
N TYR A 770 -7.58 -29.94 11.25
CA TYR A 770 -8.02 -29.39 9.97
C TYR A 770 -9.53 -29.62 9.83
N PRO A 771 -10.32 -28.61 9.43
CA PRO A 771 -11.72 -28.84 9.10
C PRO A 771 -11.81 -29.96 8.06
N LEU A 772 -12.56 -31.02 8.40
CA LEU A 772 -12.84 -32.12 7.50
C LEU A 772 -13.89 -31.63 6.50
N TYR A 773 -13.45 -30.99 5.43
CA TYR A 773 -14.28 -30.84 4.24
C TYR A 773 -14.47 -32.24 3.68
N ALA A 774 -15.68 -32.78 3.80
CA ALA A 774 -15.95 -34.19 3.53
C ALA A 774 -15.50 -34.57 2.11
N LEU A 775 -14.43 -35.37 2.03
CA LEU A 775 -14.08 -36.12 0.84
C LEU A 775 -15.25 -37.09 0.57
N SER A 776 -15.93 -36.88 -0.56
CA SER A 776 -17.10 -37.63 -1.03
C SER A 776 -18.43 -37.32 -0.32
N LEU A 777 -19.22 -36.45 -0.94
CA LEU A 777 -20.65 -36.69 -1.03
C LEU A 777 -20.93 -37.00 -2.50
N ALA A 778 -21.43 -38.21 -2.76
CA ALA A 778 -21.98 -38.59 -4.05
C ALA A 778 -23.03 -37.56 -4.51
N PRO A 779 -23.28 -37.39 -5.82
CA PRO A 779 -24.23 -36.42 -6.34
C PRO A 779 -25.60 -36.64 -5.68
N PHE A 780 -26.04 -35.67 -4.88
CA PHE A 780 -27.31 -35.70 -4.18
C PHE A 780 -28.42 -35.35 -5.17
N ASP A 781 -29.33 -36.30 -5.41
CA ASP A 781 -30.58 -36.14 -6.18
C ASP A 781 -31.62 -35.30 -5.39
N VAL A 782 -31.31 -34.03 -5.08
CA VAL A 782 -32.26 -33.14 -4.39
C VAL A 782 -32.35 -31.82 -5.14
N GLU A 783 -33.56 -31.53 -5.64
CA GLU A 783 -33.91 -30.25 -6.25
C GLU A 783 -33.63 -29.09 -5.29
N GLY A 784 -32.57 -28.33 -5.57
CA GLY A 784 -32.24 -27.06 -4.94
C GLY A 784 -30.88 -26.55 -5.45
N PRO A 785 -30.67 -25.22 -5.57
CA PRO A 785 -29.33 -24.69 -5.78
C PRO A 785 -28.48 -25.15 -4.59
N TYR A 786 -27.33 -25.77 -4.87
CA TYR A 786 -26.36 -26.17 -3.84
C TYR A 786 -26.09 -24.98 -2.90
N PRO A 787 -26.46 -25.03 -1.62
CA PRO A 787 -25.72 -24.29 -0.63
C PRO A 787 -24.54 -25.18 -0.21
N LEU A 788 -23.37 -24.58 0.00
CA LEU A 788 -22.44 -25.14 0.97
C LEU A 788 -23.24 -25.57 2.19
N VAL A 789 -23.09 -26.82 2.61
CA VAL A 789 -23.73 -27.32 3.84
C VAL A 789 -23.45 -26.30 4.95
N VAL A 790 -24.52 -25.73 5.47
CA VAL A 790 -24.52 -24.76 6.56
C VAL A 790 -23.68 -25.33 7.72
N GLY A 791 -22.50 -24.74 7.96
CA GLY A 791 -21.66 -25.04 9.13
C GLY A 791 -20.14 -25.12 8.95
N MET A 792 -19.56 -24.82 7.77
CA MET A 792 -18.14 -25.15 7.50
C MET A 792 -17.17 -24.00 7.14
N GLY A 793 -17.55 -22.73 7.31
CA GLY A 793 -16.63 -21.58 7.14
C GLY A 793 -17.23 -20.39 6.40
N ASP A 794 -16.48 -19.28 6.38
CA ASP A 794 -16.83 -18.05 5.65
C ASP A 794 -16.29 -18.11 4.22
N GLN A 795 -17.12 -17.77 3.22
CA GLN A 795 -16.64 -17.55 1.86
C GLN A 795 -15.91 -16.21 1.77
N VAL A 796 -14.60 -16.26 1.51
CA VAL A 796 -13.74 -15.07 1.42
C VAL A 796 -13.64 -14.55 -0.02
N TYR A 797 -13.81 -15.43 -1.00
CA TYR A 797 -13.66 -15.09 -2.41
C TYR A 797 -14.42 -16.04 -3.32
N SER A 798 -14.93 -15.49 -4.42
CA SER A 798 -15.42 -16.22 -5.59
C SER A 798 -15.10 -15.37 -6.82
N GLY A 799 -14.31 -15.92 -7.74
CA GLY A 799 -13.89 -15.23 -8.96
C GLY A 799 -12.74 -15.91 -9.70
N PRO A 800 -12.32 -15.40 -10.87
CA PRO A 800 -11.38 -16.09 -11.76
C PRO A 800 -9.91 -16.01 -11.31
N ASP A 801 -9.57 -15.10 -10.40
CA ASP A 801 -8.19 -14.89 -9.95
C ASP A 801 -7.55 -16.15 -9.33
N ALA A 802 -6.22 -16.16 -9.32
CA ALA A 802 -5.39 -17.19 -8.68
C ALA A 802 -4.74 -16.68 -7.37
N SER A 803 -5.17 -15.52 -6.88
CA SER A 803 -4.69 -14.90 -5.66
C SER A 803 -5.72 -13.95 -5.09
N LYS A 804 -5.78 -13.83 -3.76
CA LYS A 804 -6.67 -12.91 -3.07
C LYS A 804 -6.04 -12.43 -1.77
N VAL A 805 -6.26 -11.16 -1.45
CA VAL A 805 -6.01 -10.65 -0.09
C VAL A 805 -7.32 -10.77 0.67
N ASP A 806 -7.33 -11.58 1.73
CA ASP A 806 -8.43 -11.62 2.69
C ASP A 806 -8.34 -10.36 3.57
N ASP A 807 -9.16 -9.37 3.25
CA ASP A 807 -9.31 -8.11 3.97
C ASP A 807 -10.78 -7.82 4.35
N LEU A 808 -11.65 -8.83 4.29
CA LEU A 808 -13.08 -8.73 4.59
C LEU A 808 -13.31 -8.24 6.02
N ASP A 809 -13.53 -6.93 6.15
CA ASP A 809 -14.07 -6.18 7.28
C ASP A 809 -13.62 -6.68 8.67
N LEU A 810 -12.30 -6.65 8.91
CA LEU A 810 -11.70 -7.01 10.20
C LEU A 810 -11.91 -5.95 11.29
N SER A 811 -12.93 -5.09 11.13
CA SER A 811 -13.42 -4.25 12.22
C SER A 811 -14.04 -5.08 13.35
N ASN A 812 -14.34 -6.36 13.13
CA ASN A 812 -14.99 -7.23 14.12
C ASN A 812 -14.51 -8.70 14.17
N THR A 813 -13.43 -9.07 13.48
CA THR A 813 -12.82 -10.42 13.60
C THR A 813 -11.70 -10.43 14.64
N THR A 814 -11.69 -11.45 15.50
CA THR A 814 -10.59 -11.67 16.45
C THR A 814 -9.28 -12.00 15.74
N ARG A 815 -8.19 -11.28 16.07
CA ARG A 815 -6.81 -11.66 15.66
C ARG A 815 -6.59 -13.15 15.95
N ASP A 816 -6.37 -13.93 14.90
CA ASP A 816 -6.24 -15.38 15.02
C ASP A 816 -5.45 -15.98 13.85
N ILE A 817 -5.22 -17.30 13.94
CA ILE A 817 -4.74 -18.17 12.89
C ILE A 817 -5.94 -18.62 12.06
N TYR A 818 -5.95 -18.28 10.78
CA TYR A 818 -7.01 -18.66 9.85
C TYR A 818 -6.58 -19.82 8.96
N HIS A 819 -7.55 -20.71 8.68
CA HIS A 819 -7.42 -21.85 7.79
C HIS A 819 -8.15 -21.59 6.48
N TYR A 820 -7.50 -21.87 5.36
CA TYR A 820 -8.01 -21.63 4.02
C TYR A 820 -7.99 -22.91 3.19
N VAL A 821 -9.03 -23.09 2.39
CA VAL A 821 -9.09 -24.05 1.30
C VAL A 821 -9.65 -23.38 0.06
N VAL A 822 -9.24 -23.85 -1.11
CA VAL A 822 -9.73 -23.36 -2.40
C VAL A 822 -10.34 -24.49 -3.19
N PHE A 823 -11.46 -24.19 -3.84
CA PHE A 823 -12.16 -25.06 -4.76
C PHE A 823 -12.14 -24.43 -6.16
N ALA A 824 -12.05 -25.26 -7.19
CA ALA A 824 -12.33 -24.87 -8.55
C ALA A 824 -13.81 -25.14 -8.85
N VAL A 825 -14.43 -24.24 -9.58
CA VAL A 825 -15.79 -24.36 -10.09
C VAL A 825 -15.70 -24.25 -11.62
N ASP A 826 -16.35 -25.17 -12.33
CA ASP A 826 -16.49 -25.10 -13.80
C ASP A 826 -17.75 -24.34 -14.21
N GLU A 827 -17.98 -24.16 -15.52
CA GLU A 827 -19.12 -23.40 -16.03
C GLU A 827 -20.46 -24.15 -15.81
N ALA A 828 -20.42 -25.46 -15.57
CA ALA A 828 -21.59 -26.27 -15.20
C ALA A 828 -21.95 -26.13 -13.71
N GLY A 829 -21.08 -25.53 -12.90
CA GLY A 829 -21.21 -25.42 -11.45
C GLY A 829 -20.74 -26.66 -10.68
N ASN A 830 -20.00 -27.58 -11.31
CA ASN A 830 -19.32 -28.66 -10.57
C ASN A 830 -18.17 -28.08 -9.75
N VAL A 831 -18.03 -28.59 -8.53
CA VAL A 831 -17.00 -28.13 -7.60
C VAL A 831 -15.95 -29.23 -7.45
N SER A 832 -14.68 -28.87 -7.61
CA SER A 832 -13.56 -29.77 -7.42
C SER A 832 -13.52 -30.33 -5.98
N PRO A 833 -12.75 -31.39 -5.71
CA PRO A 833 -12.27 -31.66 -4.36
C PRO A 833 -11.53 -30.43 -3.79
N ALA A 834 -11.48 -30.32 -2.46
CA ALA A 834 -10.72 -29.25 -1.80
C ALA A 834 -9.24 -29.31 -2.16
N SER A 835 -8.60 -28.15 -2.35
CA SER A 835 -7.14 -28.06 -2.39
C SER A 835 -6.52 -28.57 -1.09
N ALA A 836 -5.20 -28.79 -1.10
CA ALA A 836 -4.47 -28.88 0.15
C ALA A 836 -4.70 -27.58 0.95
N GLY A 837 -5.07 -27.70 2.24
CA GLY A 837 -5.35 -26.54 3.08
C GLY A 837 -4.08 -25.75 3.40
N ALA A 838 -4.22 -24.44 3.55
CA ALA A 838 -3.17 -23.53 4.02
C ALA A 838 -3.65 -22.77 5.26
N ARG A 839 -2.71 -22.22 6.03
CA ARG A 839 -3.05 -21.41 7.20
C ARG A 839 -2.06 -20.28 7.41
N SER A 840 -2.52 -19.18 7.98
CA SER A 840 -1.69 -18.02 8.30
C SER A 840 -2.25 -17.21 9.44
N THR A 841 -1.41 -16.42 10.10
CA THR A 841 -1.87 -15.41 11.06
C THR A 841 -2.39 -14.18 10.32
N SER A 842 -3.41 -13.55 10.89
CA SER A 842 -3.91 -12.22 10.48
C SER A 842 -3.10 -11.06 11.05
N TYR A 843 -1.95 -11.35 11.66
CA TYR A 843 -1.07 -10.37 12.30
C TYR A 843 0.40 -10.78 12.20
N TRP A 844 1.28 -9.80 12.41
CA TRP A 844 2.73 -10.03 12.53
C TRP A 844 3.10 -10.48 13.94
N LEU A 845 3.90 -11.55 14.05
CA LEU A 845 4.33 -12.06 15.35
C LEU A 845 5.20 -11.01 16.07
N GLY A 846 4.74 -10.55 17.24
CA GLY A 846 5.39 -9.52 18.05
C GLY A 846 4.75 -8.13 18.00
N ASP A 847 3.78 -7.87 17.11
CA ASP A 847 3.01 -6.61 17.07
C ASP A 847 1.88 -6.69 18.10
N MET A 848 1.92 -5.82 19.11
CA MET A 848 1.11 -5.88 20.33
C MET A 848 0.51 -4.51 20.70
N LYS A 849 -0.39 -4.47 21.70
CA LYS A 849 -1.02 -3.22 22.16
C LYS A 849 0.00 -2.18 22.65
N PRO A 850 -0.30 -0.86 22.54
CA PRO A 850 -1.64 -0.27 22.35
C PRO A 850 -2.04 0.09 20.92
N THR A 851 -1.12 0.03 19.97
CA THR A 851 -1.37 0.42 18.58
C THR A 851 -1.04 -0.77 17.71
N TYR A 852 -2.05 -1.60 17.40
CA TYR A 852 -1.93 -2.63 16.38
C TYR A 852 -1.71 -1.95 15.02
N ASP A 853 -0.46 -1.58 14.76
CA ASP A 853 -0.07 -0.74 13.64
C ASP A 853 0.59 -1.58 12.53
N GLY A 854 0.80 -2.88 12.77
CA GLY A 854 1.45 -3.79 11.84
C GLY A 854 2.97 -3.79 11.93
N TYR A 855 3.53 -3.14 12.94
CA TYR A 855 4.96 -3.06 13.16
C TYR A 855 5.31 -3.58 14.55
N VAL A 856 6.51 -4.17 14.66
CA VAL A 856 7.09 -4.54 15.96
C VAL A 856 8.13 -3.50 16.31
N LYS A 857 7.82 -2.57 17.21
CA LYS A 857 8.64 -1.40 17.57
C LYS A 857 8.87 -1.32 19.08
N VAL A 858 9.50 -0.23 19.50
CA VAL A 858 9.75 0.09 20.92
C VAL A 858 8.45 0.23 21.72
N GLU A 859 7.33 0.60 21.08
CA GLU A 859 6.02 0.66 21.74
C GLU A 859 5.57 -0.73 22.23
N ASP A 860 5.80 -1.79 21.44
CA ASP A 860 5.48 -3.18 21.79
C ASP A 860 6.38 -3.76 22.89
N LEU A 861 7.63 -3.27 22.96
CA LEU A 861 8.63 -3.74 23.91
C LEU A 861 8.17 -3.58 25.36
N GLY A 862 7.41 -2.51 25.65
CA GLY A 862 6.86 -2.27 26.99
C GLY A 862 5.86 -3.36 27.40
N ALA A 863 4.97 -3.75 26.49
CA ALA A 863 4.00 -4.82 26.72
C ALA A 863 4.73 -6.16 26.90
N PHE A 864 5.64 -6.50 25.99
CA PHE A 864 6.44 -7.73 26.05
C PHE A 864 7.23 -7.85 27.36
N ALA A 865 7.99 -6.81 27.72
CA ALA A 865 8.86 -6.83 28.89
C ALA A 865 8.10 -6.93 30.22
N SER A 866 6.83 -6.48 30.24
CA SER A 866 5.97 -6.57 31.41
C SER A 866 5.39 -7.96 31.64
N THR A 867 5.28 -8.78 30.58
CA THR A 867 4.68 -10.13 30.64
C THR A 867 5.72 -11.25 30.56
N TYR A 868 6.98 -10.95 30.22
CA TYR A 868 8.05 -11.95 30.13
C TYR A 868 8.27 -12.70 31.44
N GLY A 869 8.23 -14.03 31.37
CA GLY A 869 8.34 -14.94 32.51
C GLY A 869 7.00 -15.31 33.15
N LEU A 870 5.87 -14.83 32.63
CA LEU A 870 4.54 -15.21 33.09
C LEU A 870 4.02 -16.44 32.31
N MET A 871 3.27 -17.28 33.01
CA MET A 871 2.55 -18.43 32.45
C MET A 871 1.04 -18.28 32.66
N THR A 872 0.26 -19.07 31.92
CA THR A 872 -1.19 -19.11 32.01
C THR A 872 -1.64 -19.27 33.47
N GLY A 873 -2.50 -18.36 33.92
CA GLY A 873 -2.99 -18.31 35.30
C GLY A 873 -2.23 -17.34 36.22
N ASN A 874 -1.08 -16.78 35.80
CA ASN A 874 -0.46 -15.67 36.53
C ASN A 874 -1.22 -14.35 36.28
N THR A 875 -1.25 -13.48 37.31
CA THR A 875 -1.80 -12.13 37.16
C THR A 875 -0.95 -11.31 36.18
N GLY A 876 -1.57 -10.75 35.15
CA GLY A 876 -0.88 -9.99 34.10
C GLY A 876 -0.46 -10.82 32.89
N PHE A 877 -0.72 -12.13 32.87
CA PHE A 877 -0.53 -12.95 31.66
C PHE A 877 -1.39 -12.42 30.51
N ASN A 878 -0.79 -12.30 29.32
CA ASN A 878 -1.48 -11.87 28.11
C ASN A 878 -1.27 -12.94 27.01
N ALA A 879 -2.35 -13.63 26.65
CA ALA A 879 -2.33 -14.66 25.62
C ALA A 879 -1.95 -14.14 24.22
N GLU A 880 -2.08 -12.83 23.98
CA GLU A 880 -1.64 -12.21 22.70
C GLU A 880 -0.11 -12.15 22.56
N VAL A 881 0.63 -12.30 23.67
CA VAL A 881 2.11 -12.26 23.70
C VAL A 881 2.70 -13.68 23.59
N ASP A 882 1.87 -14.71 23.73
CA ASP A 882 2.22 -16.12 23.61
C ASP A 882 2.12 -16.56 22.15
N PHE A 883 3.10 -16.15 21.34
CA PHE A 883 3.12 -16.35 19.89
C PHE A 883 4.29 -17.23 19.41
N ALA A 884 4.96 -17.93 20.32
CA ALA A 884 5.91 -18.98 20.00
C ALA A 884 5.63 -20.21 20.92
N PRO A 885 6.31 -21.36 20.73
CA PRO A 885 7.15 -21.71 19.58
C PRO A 885 6.36 -21.69 18.25
N THR A 886 7.07 -21.77 17.13
CA THR A 886 6.47 -21.83 15.78
C THR A 886 6.49 -23.24 15.21
N LEU A 887 5.65 -23.53 14.21
CA LEU A 887 5.72 -24.71 13.36
C LEU A 887 6.09 -24.34 11.91
N PRO A 888 7.15 -24.94 11.34
CA PRO A 888 8.14 -25.79 12.00
C PRO A 888 8.91 -25.07 13.12
N VAL A 889 9.42 -25.83 14.10
CA VAL A 889 10.21 -25.29 15.22
C VAL A 889 11.46 -24.62 14.68
N GLY A 890 11.81 -23.46 15.26
CA GLY A 890 13.00 -22.70 14.88
C GLY A 890 12.86 -21.96 13.54
N VAL A 891 11.64 -21.53 13.19
CA VAL A 891 11.36 -20.72 11.99
C VAL A 891 10.76 -19.38 12.40
N ALA A 892 11.48 -18.28 12.16
CA ALA A 892 11.07 -16.94 12.59
C ALA A 892 9.67 -16.45 12.14
N LYS A 893 9.18 -17.00 11.02
CA LYS A 893 7.87 -16.68 10.41
C LYS A 893 6.96 -17.91 10.30
N GLY A 894 7.19 -18.93 11.14
CA GLY A 894 6.34 -20.12 11.19
C GLY A 894 4.96 -19.84 11.80
N ILE A 895 4.10 -20.85 11.81
CA ILE A 895 2.77 -20.74 12.42
C ILE A 895 2.91 -20.87 13.94
N PRO A 896 2.45 -19.91 14.75
CA PRO A 896 2.59 -19.98 16.20
C PRO A 896 1.81 -21.16 16.78
N THR A 897 2.40 -21.81 17.78
CA THR A 897 1.78 -22.84 18.63
C THR A 897 1.90 -22.41 20.08
N PRO A 898 1.03 -21.50 20.55
CA PRO A 898 1.05 -20.97 21.92
C PRO A 898 1.09 -22.11 22.94
N ASP A 899 2.03 -22.06 23.87
CA ASP A 899 2.25 -23.12 24.86
C ASP A 899 1.83 -22.73 26.29
N GLY A 900 1.32 -21.50 26.44
CA GLY A 900 0.86 -20.94 27.69
C GLY A 900 1.97 -20.30 28.53
N ALA A 901 3.18 -20.10 28.00
CA ALA A 901 4.31 -19.52 28.72
C ALA A 901 5.07 -18.49 27.89
N ILE A 902 5.17 -17.24 28.39
CA ILE A 902 5.92 -16.18 27.71
C ILE A 902 7.39 -16.23 28.15
N ASN A 903 8.24 -16.76 27.29
CA ASN A 903 9.60 -17.16 27.59
C ASN A 903 10.58 -16.87 26.41
N PHE A 904 11.72 -17.57 26.42
CA PHE A 904 12.81 -17.36 25.46
C PHE A 904 12.39 -17.59 23.99
N GLU A 905 11.42 -18.47 23.74
CA GLU A 905 10.90 -18.68 22.38
C GLU A 905 10.23 -17.39 21.85
N GLU A 906 9.37 -16.75 22.64
CA GLU A 906 8.70 -15.50 22.25
C GLU A 906 9.72 -14.37 22.09
N LEU A 907 10.73 -14.30 22.97
CA LEU A 907 11.80 -13.29 22.87
C LEU A 907 12.57 -13.45 21.56
N SER A 908 12.87 -14.68 21.17
CA SER A 908 13.61 -14.96 19.94
C SER A 908 12.82 -14.48 18.71
N ILE A 909 11.52 -14.81 18.63
CA ILE A 909 10.63 -14.36 17.55
C ILE A 909 10.45 -12.84 17.56
N PHE A 910 10.20 -12.25 18.74
CA PHE A 910 10.04 -10.80 18.91
C PHE A 910 11.27 -10.03 18.43
N ALA A 911 12.47 -10.46 18.85
CA ALA A 911 13.73 -9.80 18.49
C ALA A 911 14.03 -9.87 16.98
N ILE A 912 13.64 -10.96 16.31
CA ILE A 912 13.80 -11.14 14.86
C ILE A 912 12.84 -10.25 14.07
N ASN A 913 11.58 -10.14 14.52
CA ASN A 913 10.55 -9.37 13.83
C ASN A 913 10.55 -7.87 14.16
N PHE A 914 11.32 -7.44 15.15
CA PHE A 914 11.49 -6.04 15.51
C PHE A 914 11.99 -5.20 14.31
N ASP A 915 11.29 -4.12 13.95
CA ASP A 915 11.49 -3.25 12.78
C ASP A 915 11.35 -3.96 11.40
N ALA A 916 10.69 -5.13 11.29
CA ALA A 916 10.81 -6.01 10.10
C ALA A 916 10.02 -5.62 8.82
N VAL A 917 9.37 -4.46 8.72
CA VAL A 917 8.60 -4.09 7.51
C VAL A 917 9.40 -3.11 6.61
N LEU A 918 10.48 -3.67 6.03
CA LEU A 918 11.42 -3.24 4.96
C LEU A 918 12.24 -1.93 5.12
N PRO A 919 13.56 -2.02 4.89
CA PRO A 919 14.08 -1.90 3.53
C PRO A 919 14.97 -3.07 3.09
N THR A 920 14.92 -3.37 1.80
CA THR A 920 15.88 -4.21 1.09
C THR A 920 17.32 -3.69 1.29
N GLY A 921 18.01 -4.30 2.25
CA GLY A 921 19.47 -4.44 2.25
C GLY A 921 20.27 -3.49 3.14
N LYS A 922 21.34 -4.10 3.69
CA LYS A 922 22.61 -3.55 4.24
C LYS A 922 22.57 -3.11 5.72
N PRO A 923 23.72 -3.03 6.42
CA PRO A 923 24.95 -3.84 6.43
C PRO A 923 25.22 -4.47 7.83
N ARG A 924 26.13 -5.44 7.92
CA ARG A 924 26.56 -6.07 9.19
C ARG A 924 27.41 -5.09 10.02
N PRO A 925 27.03 -4.73 11.27
CA PRO A 925 27.93 -4.04 12.18
C PRO A 925 29.11 -4.97 12.49
N THR A 926 30.32 -4.46 12.67
CA THR A 926 31.45 -5.24 13.18
C THR A 926 31.79 -4.72 14.56
N LEU A 927 31.75 -5.59 15.59
CA LEU A 927 32.34 -5.31 16.90
C LEU A 927 33.53 -6.25 17.13
N PRO A 928 34.58 -5.78 17.83
CA PRO A 928 35.88 -6.43 17.81
C PRO A 928 35.93 -7.60 18.80
N GLY A 929 36.24 -8.80 18.32
CA GLY A 929 36.40 -9.99 19.15
C GLY A 929 37.51 -10.90 18.66
N PHE A 930 38.47 -11.14 19.55
CA PHE A 930 39.68 -11.95 19.39
C PHE A 930 39.48 -13.29 18.67
N ALA A 931 40.50 -13.70 17.93
CA ALA A 931 40.60 -15.06 17.44
C ALA A 931 40.73 -16.06 18.62
N ILE A 932 39.93 -17.15 18.59
CA ILE A 932 40.32 -18.57 18.43
C ILE A 932 39.34 -19.53 19.19
N GLN A 933 38.86 -20.57 18.46
CA GLN A 933 38.24 -21.88 18.83
C GLN A 933 36.80 -22.15 18.34
N ASN A 934 36.48 -23.44 18.15
CA ASN A 934 35.69 -23.97 17.03
C ASN A 934 34.14 -23.89 17.15
N GLU A 935 33.47 -23.29 18.15
CA GLU A 935 31.98 -23.35 18.22
C GLU A 935 31.38 -22.13 18.98
N THR A 936 30.16 -21.72 18.63
CA THR A 936 29.36 -20.70 19.35
C THR A 936 28.79 -21.30 20.63
N ARG A 937 29.06 -20.68 21.79
CA ARG A 937 28.64 -21.23 23.11
C ARG A 937 28.53 -20.16 24.20
N LEU A 938 27.85 -20.50 25.28
CA LEU A 938 27.90 -19.77 26.54
C LEU A 938 28.92 -20.40 27.49
N ARG A 939 29.60 -19.58 28.30
CA ARG A 939 30.52 -20.04 29.35
C ARG A 939 30.44 -19.14 30.59
N LEU A 940 30.78 -19.71 31.75
CA LEU A 940 30.96 -18.97 32.99
C LEU A 940 32.45 -18.67 33.20
N ALA A 941 32.76 -17.51 33.79
CA ALA A 941 34.07 -17.16 34.29
C ALA A 941 33.95 -16.54 35.68
N GLU A 942 34.76 -17.01 36.62
CA GLU A 942 34.77 -16.48 37.98
C GLU A 942 35.57 -15.17 38.08
N ARG A 943 35.08 -14.26 38.89
CA ARG A 943 35.74 -13.01 39.25
C ARG A 943 35.52 -12.73 40.73
N MET A 944 36.56 -12.93 41.53
CA MET A 944 36.53 -12.54 42.95
C MET A 944 36.65 -11.03 43.08
N THR A 945 35.69 -10.38 43.74
CA THR A 945 35.85 -9.01 44.24
C THR A 945 36.16 -9.03 45.74
N THR A 946 36.45 -7.87 46.31
CA THR A 946 36.72 -7.77 47.75
C THR A 946 35.48 -8.03 48.61
N THR A 947 34.27 -8.12 48.04
CA THR A 947 33.00 -8.23 48.80
C THR A 947 31.98 -9.24 48.31
N THR A 948 32.09 -9.71 47.06
CA THR A 948 31.16 -10.65 46.44
C THR A 948 31.92 -11.68 45.59
N PHE A 949 31.34 -12.86 45.46
CA PHE A 949 31.73 -13.83 44.44
C PHE A 949 30.94 -13.51 43.17
N ASP A 950 31.60 -12.91 42.18
CA ASP A 950 30.97 -12.56 40.91
C ASP A 950 31.24 -13.63 39.86
N VAL A 951 30.22 -13.99 39.10
CA VAL A 951 30.28 -14.94 38.00
C VAL A 951 29.84 -14.23 36.72
N ASP A 952 30.75 -14.12 35.76
CA ASP A 952 30.49 -13.54 34.46
C ASP A 952 29.97 -14.61 33.50
N LEU A 953 28.80 -14.38 32.90
CA LEU A 953 28.27 -15.14 31.77
C LEU A 953 28.78 -14.51 30.46
N TYR A 954 29.62 -15.24 29.74
CA TYR A 954 30.15 -14.83 28.44
C TYR A 954 29.48 -15.61 27.31
N LEU A 955 29.23 -14.90 26.21
CA LEU A 955 28.98 -15.49 24.90
C LEU A 955 30.31 -15.56 24.14
N ASP A 956 30.73 -16.77 23.77
CA ASP A 956 31.74 -16.98 22.74
C ASP A 956 31.00 -17.13 21.40
N ASN A 957 31.02 -16.11 20.53
CA ASN A 957 30.20 -16.07 19.32
C ASN A 957 31.03 -16.33 18.06
N ARG A 958 30.98 -17.55 17.55
CA ARG A 958 31.60 -17.91 16.27
C ARG A 958 30.65 -17.48 15.14
N ASP A 959 31.19 -16.79 14.14
CA ASP A 959 30.49 -16.33 12.92
C ASP A 959 29.49 -15.18 13.10
N ASP A 960 29.45 -14.56 14.28
CA ASP A 960 28.64 -13.37 14.57
C ASP A 960 27.14 -13.55 14.26
N MET A 961 26.64 -14.77 14.48
CA MET A 961 25.27 -15.17 14.12
C MET A 961 24.27 -15.08 15.29
N ALA A 962 24.74 -15.08 16.55
CA ALA A 962 23.86 -15.12 17.72
C ALA A 962 22.92 -13.90 17.81
N LYS A 963 21.61 -14.14 17.76
CA LYS A 963 20.53 -13.16 17.81
C LYS A 963 19.96 -13.02 19.23
N ALA A 964 19.62 -14.15 19.83
CA ALA A 964 19.08 -14.27 21.17
C ALA A 964 19.76 -15.42 21.89
N LEU A 965 19.88 -15.34 23.21
CA LEU A 965 20.44 -16.39 24.04
C LEU A 965 19.68 -16.55 25.36
N LEU A 966 19.71 -17.78 25.86
CA LEU A 966 19.25 -18.19 27.18
C LEU A 966 20.36 -18.98 27.87
N GLY A 967 20.70 -18.57 29.10
CA GLY A 967 21.53 -19.36 30.02
C GLY A 967 20.77 -19.64 31.31
N GLU A 968 20.57 -20.91 31.65
CA GLU A 968 20.06 -21.31 32.97
C GLU A 968 21.23 -21.72 33.87
N ILE A 969 21.36 -21.04 35.00
CA ILE A 969 22.48 -21.17 35.93
C ILE A 969 21.95 -21.67 37.27
N THR A 970 22.55 -22.72 37.83
CA THR A 970 22.20 -23.25 39.16
C THR A 970 23.32 -23.00 40.16
N TYR A 971 22.94 -22.88 41.43
CA TYR A 971 23.87 -22.70 42.56
C TYR A 971 23.29 -23.33 43.83
N ASP A 972 24.13 -23.54 44.85
CA ASP A 972 23.70 -24.05 46.15
C ASP A 972 23.26 -22.88 47.08
N PRO A 973 21.96 -22.74 47.38
CA PRO A 973 21.47 -21.63 48.21
C PRO A 973 21.83 -21.76 49.69
N THR A 974 22.39 -22.90 50.13
CA THR A 974 22.90 -23.05 51.50
C THR A 974 24.29 -22.45 51.67
N MET A 975 25.03 -22.27 50.58
CA MET A 975 26.41 -21.78 50.56
C MET A 975 26.52 -20.38 49.94
N LEU A 976 25.63 -20.04 49.00
CA LEU A 976 25.61 -18.75 48.30
C LEU A 976 24.22 -18.10 48.41
N GLU A 977 24.20 -16.81 48.70
CA GLU A 977 23.02 -15.95 48.60
C GLU A 977 23.13 -15.12 47.30
N TYR A 978 22.16 -15.26 46.40
CA TYR A 978 22.10 -14.42 45.20
C TYR A 978 21.83 -12.96 45.58
N VAL A 979 22.66 -12.03 45.06
CA VAL A 979 22.57 -10.59 45.34
C VAL A 979 21.94 -9.85 44.18
N SER A 980 22.51 -10.00 42.98
CA SER A 980 22.08 -9.25 41.79
C SER A 980 22.60 -9.86 40.50
N THR A 981 21.92 -9.55 39.40
CA THR A 981 22.41 -9.75 38.04
C THR A 981 22.48 -8.39 37.36
N VAL A 982 23.61 -8.06 36.76
CA VAL A 982 23.79 -6.83 35.99
C VAL A 982 24.08 -7.20 34.54
N ALA A 983 23.42 -6.54 33.59
CA ALA A 983 23.70 -6.74 32.17
C ALA A 983 25.15 -6.34 31.85
N GLY A 984 25.82 -7.14 31.03
CA GLY A 984 27.22 -6.93 30.68
C GLY A 984 27.44 -5.65 29.88
N GLN A 985 28.54 -4.95 30.16
CA GLN A 985 28.83 -3.67 29.50
C GLN A 985 28.97 -3.80 27.99
N ASP A 986 29.52 -4.91 27.49
CA ASP A 986 29.68 -5.15 26.04
C ASP A 986 28.33 -5.24 25.33
N LEU A 987 27.37 -5.93 25.96
CA LEU A 987 26.02 -6.05 25.45
C LEU A 987 25.29 -4.70 25.48
N MET A 988 25.47 -3.92 26.55
CA MET A 988 24.82 -2.62 26.76
C MET A 988 25.49 -1.44 26.03
N ALA A 989 26.74 -1.61 25.58
CA ALA A 989 27.47 -0.62 24.77
C ALA A 989 27.02 -0.61 23.30
N SER A 990 26.16 -1.55 22.91
CA SER A 990 25.55 -1.58 21.58
C SER A 990 24.72 -0.31 21.33
N GLN A 991 24.84 0.29 20.15
CA GLN A 991 23.97 1.40 19.71
C GLN A 991 22.55 0.93 19.33
N LEU A 992 22.27 -0.37 19.47
CA LEU A 992 21.01 -1.00 19.14
C LEU A 992 20.18 -1.27 20.39
N PRO A 993 18.84 -1.27 20.28
CA PRO A 993 17.99 -1.68 21.38
C PRO A 993 18.26 -3.15 21.75
N VAL A 994 18.44 -3.42 23.04
CA VAL A 994 18.72 -4.75 23.59
C VAL A 994 17.64 -5.09 24.61
N PHE A 995 17.13 -6.31 24.55
CA PHE A 995 16.36 -6.90 25.64
C PHE A 995 17.28 -7.70 26.56
N PHE A 996 17.17 -7.46 27.86
CA PHE A 996 17.88 -8.22 28.88
C PHE A 996 16.95 -8.49 30.05
N LYS A 997 16.84 -9.75 30.47
CA LYS A 997 16.07 -10.14 31.65
C LYS A 997 16.76 -11.29 32.38
N ALA A 998 16.82 -11.16 33.71
CA ALA A 998 17.17 -12.25 34.60
C ALA A 998 15.94 -12.62 35.45
N LEU A 999 15.55 -13.89 35.41
CA LEU A 999 14.49 -14.46 36.26
C LEU A 999 15.14 -15.36 37.31
N THR A 1000 14.76 -15.17 38.57
CA THR A 1000 15.41 -15.82 39.71
C THR A 1000 14.44 -16.71 40.46
N SER A 1001 14.83 -17.96 40.69
CA SER A 1001 14.20 -18.88 41.62
C SER A 1001 15.20 -19.24 42.74
N PRO A 1002 14.79 -19.93 43.82
CA PRO A 1002 15.64 -20.15 44.99
C PRO A 1002 16.99 -20.85 44.72
N ASN A 1003 17.14 -21.57 43.61
CA ASN A 1003 18.35 -22.32 43.25
C ASN A 1003 18.73 -22.22 41.76
N GLN A 1004 18.01 -21.40 40.98
CA GLN A 1004 18.25 -21.25 39.55
C GLN A 1004 18.05 -19.80 39.11
N ILE A 1005 18.89 -19.33 38.19
CA ILE A 1005 18.82 -18.03 37.56
C ILE A 1005 18.78 -18.23 36.06
N SER A 1006 17.72 -17.77 35.41
CA SER A 1006 17.57 -17.79 33.96
C SER A 1006 17.91 -16.41 33.41
N VAL A 1007 18.96 -16.32 32.60
CA VAL A 1007 19.40 -15.08 31.95
C VAL A 1007 19.06 -15.15 30.48
N SER A 1008 18.19 -14.26 30.02
CA SER A 1008 17.81 -14.12 28.62
C SER A 1008 18.25 -12.77 28.08
N ALA A 1009 18.85 -12.78 26.89
CA ALA A 1009 19.26 -11.57 26.21
C ALA A 1009 19.04 -11.67 24.69
N ALA A 1010 18.65 -10.57 24.06
CA ALA A 1010 18.54 -10.49 22.60
C ALA A 1010 18.85 -9.07 22.10
N VAL A 1011 19.52 -8.98 20.95
CA VAL A 1011 19.64 -7.72 20.22
C VAL A 1011 18.37 -7.55 19.39
N LEU A 1012 17.66 -6.45 19.58
CA LEU A 1012 16.46 -6.12 18.83
C LEU A 1012 16.84 -5.46 17.49
N ARG A 1013 15.99 -5.66 16.47
CA ARG A 1013 16.09 -5.23 15.05
C ARG A 1013 16.36 -6.37 14.08
N ASN A 1014 15.55 -6.47 13.03
CA ASN A 1014 15.65 -7.50 12.00
C ASN A 1014 17.03 -7.55 11.34
N GLY A 1015 17.56 -8.77 11.16
CA GLY A 1015 18.80 -9.04 10.45
C GLY A 1015 20.08 -8.66 11.20
N ILE A 1016 19.99 -8.22 12.46
CA ILE A 1016 21.15 -7.89 13.28
C ILE A 1016 21.37 -8.93 14.38
N SER A 1017 22.58 -9.47 14.44
CA SER A 1017 23.06 -10.37 15.49
C SER A 1017 24.09 -9.68 16.38
N ILE A 1018 24.31 -10.21 17.58
CA ILE A 1018 25.46 -9.92 18.43
C ILE A 1018 26.72 -10.21 17.61
N GLN A 1019 27.68 -9.29 17.65
CA GLN A 1019 28.95 -9.37 16.90
C GLN A 1019 30.08 -9.57 17.89
N GLY A 1020 30.95 -10.54 17.62
CA GLY A 1020 32.02 -10.96 18.51
C GLY A 1020 31.51 -11.62 19.79
N SER A 1021 32.48 -12.06 20.60
CA SER A 1021 32.21 -12.50 21.96
C SER A 1021 31.87 -11.31 22.85
N ALA A 1022 30.94 -11.49 23.79
CA ALA A 1022 30.47 -10.42 24.66
C ALA A 1022 30.26 -10.92 26.09
N LEU A 1023 30.57 -10.06 27.07
CA LEU A 1023 30.03 -10.21 28.43
C LEU A 1023 28.52 -9.96 28.39
N ILE A 1024 27.74 -10.98 28.74
CA ILE A 1024 26.27 -10.93 28.71
C ILE A 1024 25.71 -10.47 30.05
N ALA A 1025 26.23 -11.02 31.14
CA ALA A 1025 25.78 -10.68 32.49
C ALA A 1025 26.88 -10.93 33.52
N THR A 1026 26.85 -10.16 34.61
CA THR A 1026 27.60 -10.45 35.83
C THR A 1026 26.62 -10.78 36.94
N LEU A 1027 26.72 -11.99 37.50
CA LEU A 1027 25.92 -12.47 38.61
C LEU A 1027 26.74 -12.35 39.90
N SER A 1028 26.22 -11.64 40.89
CA SER A 1028 26.90 -11.44 42.18
C SER A 1028 26.26 -12.29 43.26
N PHE A 1029 27.11 -12.99 44.01
CA PHE A 1029 26.72 -13.82 45.15
C PHE A 1029 27.42 -13.37 46.43
N ARG A 1030 26.70 -13.43 47.55
CA ARG A 1030 27.28 -13.35 48.89
C ARG A 1030 27.56 -14.76 49.39
N VAL A 1031 28.76 -14.96 49.91
CA VAL A 1031 29.18 -16.24 50.49
C VAL A 1031 28.63 -16.38 51.92
N LEU A 1032 27.97 -17.49 52.23
CA LEU A 1032 27.31 -17.75 53.52
C LEU A 1032 28.13 -18.62 54.49
N GLY A 1033 29.11 -19.39 54.00
CA GLY A 1033 29.92 -20.28 54.85
C GLY A 1033 31.19 -20.80 54.20
N PRO A 1034 32.12 -21.38 54.98
CA PRO A 1034 33.38 -21.92 54.48
C PRO A 1034 33.19 -23.23 53.73
N GLY A 1035 33.93 -23.43 52.63
CA GLY A 1035 33.85 -24.64 51.80
C GLY A 1035 34.04 -24.34 50.32
N LYS A 1036 33.90 -25.39 49.49
CA LYS A 1036 33.86 -25.29 48.02
C LYS A 1036 32.42 -25.45 47.56
N THR A 1037 31.96 -24.52 46.74
CA THR A 1037 30.64 -24.58 46.08
C THR A 1037 30.81 -24.18 44.62
N THR A 1038 29.93 -24.72 43.76
CA THR A 1038 29.97 -24.51 42.32
C THR A 1038 28.74 -23.75 41.86
N VAL A 1039 28.95 -22.86 40.89
CA VAL A 1039 27.89 -22.26 40.08
C VAL A 1039 27.99 -22.89 38.69
N GLN A 1040 26.90 -23.47 38.20
CA GLN A 1040 26.89 -24.29 36.98
C GLN A 1040 25.93 -23.73 35.93
N LEU A 1041 26.34 -23.70 34.67
CA LEU A 1041 25.45 -23.47 33.53
C LEU A 1041 24.78 -24.79 33.13
N THR A 1042 23.49 -24.96 33.43
CA THR A 1042 22.75 -26.22 33.22
C THR A 1042 22.00 -26.28 31.89
N LYS A 1043 21.74 -25.12 31.26
CA LYS A 1043 21.12 -25.03 29.93
C LYS A 1043 21.69 -23.82 29.19
N ALA A 1044 21.98 -24.01 27.91
CA ALA A 1044 22.30 -22.94 26.99
C ALA A 1044 21.48 -23.12 25.71
N ASP A 1045 20.79 -22.07 25.29
CA ASP A 1045 20.13 -21.99 23.99
C ASP A 1045 20.55 -20.68 23.32
N ILE A 1046 20.93 -20.74 22.05
CA ILE A 1046 21.41 -19.59 21.28
C ILE A 1046 20.75 -19.68 19.91
N ARG A 1047 20.03 -18.62 19.51
CA ARG A 1047 19.29 -18.57 18.24
C ARG A 1047 19.96 -17.63 17.25
N ASP A 1048 19.88 -17.93 15.96
CA ASP A 1048 20.29 -17.02 14.87
C ASP A 1048 19.12 -16.13 14.37
N ASN A 1049 19.35 -15.33 13.32
CA ASN A 1049 18.31 -14.48 12.72
C ASN A 1049 17.17 -15.27 12.03
N ASP A 1050 17.34 -16.57 11.81
CA ASP A 1050 16.31 -17.43 11.22
C ASP A 1050 15.54 -18.21 12.31
N ASN A 1051 15.84 -17.95 13.59
CA ASN A 1051 15.39 -18.68 14.78
C ASN A 1051 15.93 -20.13 14.89
N ARG A 1052 17.03 -20.45 14.22
CA ARG A 1052 17.67 -21.77 14.33
C ARG A 1052 18.58 -21.83 15.55
N SER A 1053 18.58 -22.96 16.25
CA SER A 1053 19.55 -23.21 17.33
C SER A 1053 20.97 -23.28 16.77
N LEU A 1054 21.88 -22.50 17.34
CA LEU A 1054 23.32 -22.54 17.10
C LEU A 1054 24.04 -23.50 18.07
N VAL A 1055 23.33 -23.99 19.09
CA VAL A 1055 23.84 -25.01 20.02
C VAL A 1055 23.45 -26.38 19.46
N SER A 1056 24.43 -27.26 19.22
CA SER A 1056 24.15 -28.61 18.73
C SER A 1056 23.46 -29.45 19.82
N GLU A 1057 22.50 -30.31 19.47
CA GLU A 1057 21.82 -31.23 20.40
C GLU A 1057 22.78 -32.16 21.15
N ASN A 1058 24.01 -32.32 20.65
CA ASN A 1058 25.07 -33.15 21.24
C ASN A 1058 26.16 -32.34 21.97
N MET A 1059 25.96 -31.04 22.17
CA MET A 1059 26.86 -30.24 23.00
C MET A 1059 26.67 -30.69 24.45
N GLN A 1060 27.51 -31.62 24.88
CA GLN A 1060 27.76 -31.85 26.29
C GLN A 1060 28.27 -30.50 26.82
N LEU A 1061 27.42 -29.77 27.55
CA LEU A 1061 27.76 -28.46 28.09
C LEU A 1061 29.14 -28.63 28.74
N PRO A 1062 30.18 -27.90 28.28
CA PRO A 1062 31.45 -27.95 28.98
C PRO A 1062 31.12 -27.60 30.43
N GLU A 1063 31.68 -28.36 31.37
CA GLU A 1063 31.51 -28.17 32.81
C GLU A 1063 32.01 -26.75 33.15
N ALA A 1064 31.16 -25.76 32.92
CA ALA A 1064 31.43 -24.35 33.09
C ALA A 1064 31.10 -24.07 34.55
N GLU A 1065 31.99 -24.54 35.42
CA GLU A 1065 31.89 -24.34 36.86
C GLU A 1065 32.72 -23.13 37.26
N ALA A 1066 32.11 -22.21 37.99
CA ALA A 1066 32.83 -21.22 38.79
C ALA A 1066 32.91 -21.74 40.23
N VAL A 1067 34.10 -21.75 40.84
CA VAL A 1067 34.32 -22.33 42.17
C VAL A 1067 34.59 -21.24 43.17
N ALA A 1068 33.68 -21.05 44.13
CA ALA A 1068 33.99 -20.23 45.30
C ALA A 1068 34.82 -21.08 46.28
N ASP A 1069 36.12 -20.79 46.41
CA ASP A 1069 37.02 -21.44 47.37
C ASP A 1069 37.26 -20.53 48.58
N VAL A 1070 36.49 -20.77 49.65
CA VAL A 1070 36.52 -19.94 50.87
C VAL A 1070 37.52 -20.54 51.87
N PRO A 1071 38.49 -19.77 52.39
CA PRO A 1071 39.46 -20.26 53.37
C PRO A 1071 38.77 -20.92 54.57
N ALA A 1072 39.26 -22.08 55.01
CA ALA A 1072 38.69 -22.76 56.18
C ALA A 1072 39.13 -22.14 57.52
N THR A 1073 40.23 -21.38 57.52
CA THR A 1073 40.86 -20.80 58.72
C THR A 1073 41.35 -19.38 58.49
N TYR A 1074 41.52 -18.62 59.57
CA TYR A 1074 42.20 -17.32 59.54
C TYR A 1074 43.69 -17.52 59.21
N GLU A 1075 44.22 -16.80 58.22
CA GLU A 1075 45.65 -16.83 57.88
C GLU A 1075 46.18 -15.41 57.66
N ILE A 1076 47.43 -15.15 58.04
CA ILE A 1076 48.16 -13.94 57.66
C ILE A 1076 49.60 -14.29 57.27
N GLU A 1077 50.01 -13.83 56.09
CA GLU A 1077 51.31 -14.11 55.51
C GLU A 1077 52.38 -13.11 55.93
N GLN A 1078 53.64 -13.51 55.81
CA GLN A 1078 54.75 -12.58 55.92
C GLN A 1078 54.70 -11.54 54.79
N ASN A 1079 54.92 -10.26 55.11
CA ASN A 1079 54.91 -9.17 54.15
C ASN A 1079 55.99 -9.39 53.07
N ARG A 1080 55.70 -9.06 51.80
CA ARG A 1080 56.66 -9.18 50.69
C ARG A 1080 56.69 -7.91 49.84
N PRO A 1081 57.89 -7.39 49.49
CA PRO A 1081 59.21 -7.86 49.94
C PRO A 1081 59.47 -7.62 51.45
N ASN A 1082 60.43 -8.32 52.06
CA ASN A 1082 60.90 -8.07 53.43
C ASN A 1082 62.38 -8.52 53.54
N PRO A 1083 63.36 -7.61 53.60
CA PRO A 1083 63.20 -6.16 53.71
C PRO A 1083 62.57 -5.49 52.48
N PHE A 1084 61.95 -4.33 52.66
CA PHE A 1084 61.27 -3.56 51.59
C PHE A 1084 61.76 -2.10 51.51
N ASN A 1085 61.56 -1.45 50.35
CA ASN A 1085 61.86 -0.04 50.13
C ASN A 1085 61.05 0.55 48.94
N PRO A 1086 60.19 1.56 49.11
CA PRO A 1086 59.52 1.98 50.34
C PRO A 1086 58.20 1.22 50.58
N GLU A 1087 57.78 0.31 49.69
CA GLU A 1087 56.47 -0.36 49.76
C GLU A 1087 56.53 -1.88 49.97
N THR A 1088 55.55 -2.42 50.68
CA THR A 1088 55.35 -3.86 50.88
C THR A 1088 53.86 -4.21 50.89
N VAL A 1089 53.55 -5.45 50.51
CA VAL A 1089 52.19 -6.01 50.58
C VAL A 1089 52.09 -6.98 51.77
N ILE A 1090 50.99 -6.93 52.51
CA ILE A 1090 50.59 -7.87 53.56
C ILE A 1090 49.34 -8.60 53.07
N LYS A 1091 49.37 -9.94 52.99
CA LYS A 1091 48.24 -10.78 52.57
C LYS A 1091 47.62 -11.51 53.77
N TYR A 1092 46.31 -11.63 53.81
CA TYR A 1092 45.57 -12.33 54.87
C TYR A 1092 44.29 -12.98 54.33
N ALA A 1093 43.78 -14.01 55.02
CA ALA A 1093 42.61 -14.78 54.63
C ALA A 1093 41.61 -14.89 55.79
N LEU A 1094 40.31 -14.81 55.48
CA LEU A 1094 39.21 -14.83 56.44
C LEU A 1094 38.23 -15.96 56.10
N PRO A 1095 37.88 -16.84 57.06
CA PRO A 1095 36.91 -17.91 56.84
C PRO A 1095 35.45 -17.46 56.89
N ASN A 1096 35.16 -16.35 57.58
CA ASN A 1096 33.84 -15.74 57.67
C ASN A 1096 33.97 -14.22 57.62
N ALA A 1097 32.90 -13.52 57.25
CA ALA A 1097 32.86 -12.06 57.31
C ALA A 1097 32.97 -11.58 58.77
N THR A 1098 33.94 -10.70 59.06
CA THR A 1098 34.25 -10.28 60.43
C THR A 1098 34.98 -8.93 60.50
N GLN A 1099 35.03 -8.32 61.68
CA GLN A 1099 35.83 -7.10 61.91
C GLN A 1099 37.33 -7.41 61.86
N VAL A 1100 38.10 -6.65 61.08
CA VAL A 1100 39.55 -6.81 60.93
C VAL A 1100 40.27 -5.51 61.31
N SER A 1101 41.32 -5.63 62.12
CA SER A 1101 42.26 -4.54 62.40
C SER A 1101 43.69 -4.94 62.07
N ILE A 1102 44.33 -4.23 61.13
CA ILE A 1102 45.75 -4.32 60.80
C ILE A 1102 46.46 -3.01 61.15
N ARG A 1103 47.33 -3.06 62.17
CA ARG A 1103 48.04 -1.89 62.69
C ARG A 1103 49.54 -2.10 62.70
N ILE A 1104 50.29 -1.07 62.33
CA ILE A 1104 51.76 -1.03 62.30
C ILE A 1104 52.29 -0.37 63.56
N TYR A 1105 53.28 -0.99 64.19
CA TYR A 1105 53.94 -0.50 65.39
C TYR A 1105 55.45 -0.44 65.17
N ASN A 1106 56.12 0.52 65.81
CA ASN A 1106 57.57 0.51 65.90
C ASN A 1106 58.06 -0.46 67.00
N ILE A 1107 59.37 -0.64 67.13
CA ILE A 1107 59.96 -1.60 68.07
C ILE A 1107 59.69 -1.28 69.55
N VAL A 1108 59.36 -0.03 69.89
CA VAL A 1108 58.99 0.39 71.25
C VAL A 1108 57.48 0.26 71.50
N GLY A 1109 56.72 -0.27 70.54
CA GLY A 1109 55.28 -0.52 70.66
C GLY A 1109 54.39 0.69 70.40
N GLN A 1110 54.93 1.80 69.90
CA GLN A 1110 54.11 2.94 69.48
C GLN A 1110 53.43 2.63 68.14
N LEU A 1111 52.14 2.96 68.05
CA LEU A 1111 51.39 2.89 66.81
C LEU A 1111 51.99 3.87 65.79
N VAL A 1112 52.28 3.35 64.61
CA VAL A 1112 52.87 4.08 63.49
C VAL A 1112 51.81 4.40 62.45
N ASN A 1113 50.97 3.41 62.12
CA ASN A 1113 49.90 3.56 61.14
C ASN A 1113 48.82 2.49 61.33
N THR A 1114 47.57 2.81 61.02
CA THR A 1114 46.46 1.85 60.95
C THR A 1114 46.14 1.62 59.48
N LEU A 1115 46.38 0.40 58.99
CA LEU A 1115 46.18 0.07 57.58
C LEU A 1115 44.75 -0.42 57.28
N VAL A 1116 44.15 -1.13 58.24
CA VAL A 1116 42.78 -1.65 58.16
C VAL A 1116 42.17 -1.54 59.56
N ASP A 1117 40.95 -1.06 59.67
CA ASP A 1117 40.11 -1.12 60.88
C ASP A 1117 38.64 -1.12 60.46
N ASP A 1118 38.22 -2.20 59.81
CA ASP A 1118 36.92 -2.26 59.13
C ASP A 1118 36.35 -3.69 59.10
N TYR A 1119 35.06 -3.80 58.83
CA TYR A 1119 34.39 -5.08 58.62
C TYR A 1119 34.77 -5.63 57.24
N GLN A 1120 35.37 -6.82 57.21
CA GLN A 1120 35.87 -7.46 55.99
C GLN A 1120 35.12 -8.76 55.73
N PRO A 1121 34.73 -9.06 54.48
CA PRO A 1121 34.00 -10.27 54.12
C PRO A 1121 34.91 -11.51 54.10
N ALA A 1122 34.31 -12.70 54.07
CA ALA A 1122 35.06 -13.96 53.93
C ALA A 1122 35.86 -13.97 52.62
N GLY A 1123 37.07 -14.52 52.62
CA GLY A 1123 37.92 -14.61 51.44
C GLY A 1123 39.37 -14.17 51.67
N GLN A 1124 40.11 -13.99 50.57
CA GLN A 1124 41.50 -13.53 50.57
C GLN A 1124 41.59 -12.02 50.40
N HIS A 1125 42.50 -11.39 51.13
CA HIS A 1125 42.65 -9.95 51.23
C HIS A 1125 44.12 -9.53 51.21
N GLN A 1126 44.39 -8.30 50.81
CA GLN A 1126 45.73 -7.72 50.89
C GLN A 1126 45.69 -6.22 51.22
N VAL A 1127 46.72 -5.73 51.91
CA VAL A 1127 46.91 -4.31 52.21
C VAL A 1127 48.36 -3.89 51.96
N VAL A 1128 48.55 -2.67 51.47
CA VAL A 1128 49.87 -2.11 51.16
C VAL A 1128 50.29 -1.14 52.25
N TRP A 1129 51.56 -1.20 52.66
CA TRP A 1129 52.19 -0.16 53.45
C TRP A 1129 53.35 0.45 52.68
N ASN A 1130 53.36 1.78 52.56
CA ASN A 1130 54.34 2.57 51.81
C ASN A 1130 55.41 3.22 52.73
N GLY A 1131 55.56 2.72 53.95
CA GLY A 1131 56.55 3.23 54.90
C GLY A 1131 56.21 4.64 55.44
N THR A 1132 54.93 4.98 55.57
CA THR A 1132 54.47 6.26 56.15
C THR A 1132 53.72 6.06 57.48
N ASN A 1133 53.74 7.11 58.33
CA ASN A 1133 52.92 7.18 59.54
C ASN A 1133 51.49 7.69 59.25
N GLU A 1134 50.66 7.84 60.29
CA GLU A 1134 49.28 8.36 60.17
C GLU A 1134 49.18 9.78 59.57
N ASN A 1135 50.26 10.58 59.65
CA ASN A 1135 50.33 11.91 59.05
C ASN A 1135 50.83 11.89 57.60
N GLY A 1136 51.07 10.71 57.01
CA GLY A 1136 51.63 10.56 55.67
C GLY A 1136 53.13 10.81 55.56
N GLU A 1137 53.83 11.01 56.68
CA GLU A 1137 55.26 11.27 56.71
C GLU A 1137 56.05 9.95 56.63
N ARG A 1138 57.16 9.93 55.88
CA ARG A 1138 58.02 8.75 55.80
C ARG A 1138 58.67 8.44 57.14
N VAL A 1139 58.57 7.18 57.55
CA VAL A 1139 59.22 6.70 58.78
C VAL A 1139 60.67 6.30 58.53
N ALA A 1140 61.48 6.24 59.58
CA ALA A 1140 62.89 5.89 59.46
C ALA A 1140 63.08 4.42 59.04
N SER A 1141 64.18 4.10 58.36
CA SER A 1141 64.57 2.70 58.13
C SER A 1141 64.71 1.98 59.46
N GLY A 1142 64.23 0.75 59.54
CA GLY A 1142 64.20 0.02 60.80
C GLY A 1142 63.24 -1.18 60.80
N ILE A 1143 63.10 -1.77 61.98
CA ILE A 1143 62.20 -2.89 62.23
C ILE A 1143 60.85 -2.35 62.70
N TYR A 1144 59.78 -2.83 62.07
CA TYR A 1144 58.40 -2.57 62.42
C TYR A 1144 57.66 -3.89 62.64
N LEU A 1145 56.57 -3.85 63.38
CA LEU A 1145 55.67 -4.97 63.61
C LEU A 1145 54.29 -4.63 63.04
N TYR A 1146 53.64 -5.56 62.37
CA TYR A 1146 52.20 -5.45 62.10
C TYR A 1146 51.44 -6.45 62.95
N ARG A 1147 50.29 -6.02 63.45
CA ARG A 1147 49.37 -6.85 64.22
C ARG A 1147 48.05 -6.94 63.47
N PHE A 1148 47.63 -8.17 63.20
CA PHE A 1148 46.32 -8.54 62.67
C PHE A 1148 45.43 -9.03 63.81
N VAL A 1149 44.21 -8.51 63.88
CA VAL A 1149 43.23 -8.83 64.92
C VAL A 1149 41.86 -9.02 64.28
N THR A 1150 41.20 -10.12 64.61
CA THR A 1150 39.77 -10.37 64.46
C THR A 1150 39.19 -10.74 65.83
N PRO A 1151 37.86 -10.86 66.00
CA PRO A 1151 37.27 -11.34 67.26
C PRO A 1151 37.83 -12.69 67.74
N ASP A 1152 38.18 -13.57 66.80
CA ASP A 1152 38.56 -14.96 67.10
C ASP A 1152 40.06 -15.27 66.85
N HIS A 1153 40.82 -14.38 66.21
CA HIS A 1153 42.24 -14.61 65.87
C HIS A 1153 43.09 -13.36 66.05
N GLN A 1154 44.32 -13.54 66.55
CA GLN A 1154 45.29 -12.46 66.67
C GLN A 1154 46.70 -12.95 66.33
N GLN A 1155 47.40 -12.23 65.46
CA GLN A 1155 48.76 -12.58 65.05
C GLN A 1155 49.62 -11.33 64.85
N THR A 1156 50.91 -11.41 65.15
CA THR A 1156 51.86 -10.30 65.01
C THR A 1156 53.12 -10.78 64.28
N LEU A 1157 53.56 -10.02 63.28
CA LEU A 1157 54.65 -10.37 62.39
C LEU A 1157 55.61 -9.18 62.21
N LYS A 1158 56.87 -9.48 61.87
CA LYS A 1158 57.96 -8.49 61.77
C LYS A 1158 58.26 -8.11 60.33
N MET A 1159 58.43 -6.82 60.07
CA MET A 1159 58.87 -6.27 58.79
C MET A 1159 60.08 -5.33 58.92
N THR A 1160 60.87 -5.22 57.86
CA THR A 1160 62.11 -4.42 57.82
C THR A 1160 62.06 -3.42 56.67
N LEU A 1161 62.05 -2.12 56.98
CA LEU A 1161 62.10 -1.03 55.99
C LEU A 1161 63.55 -0.60 55.78
N LEU A 1162 64.01 -0.60 54.52
CA LEU A 1162 65.30 -0.04 54.08
C LEU A 1162 65.07 1.27 53.32
N LYS A 1163 66.03 2.19 53.42
CA LYS A 1163 66.06 3.42 52.62
C LYS A 1163 66.78 3.21 51.31
#